data_AF-A0A4R5EN38-F1
#
_entry.id   AF-A0A4R5EN38-F1
#
_cell.length_a   1.000
_cell.length_b   1.000
_cell.length_c   1.000
_cell.angle_alpha   90.00
_cell.angle_beta   90.00
_cell.angle_gamma   90.00
#
_symmetry.space_group_name_H-M   'P 1'
#
loop_
_entity.id
_entity.type
_entity.pdbx_description
1 polymer ?
#
loop_
_entity_poly.entity_id
_entity_poly.type
_entity_poly.pdbx_seq_one_letter_code
_entity_poly.pdbx_strand_id
1 'polypeptide(L)'
;MSATPRSGGSSTPTGTPGAPTRRRTRTRSSWCRSRTAGPPRAWRSCSGGWTTPAGWRTSPASRAPGSRRPRTRAAAWPRTSRTSWRCSAGSRRATSPPRSGATARSPTTSSPARRSTRTRRSPSTRGGSGSRSSTGSSASTSSAAWTTVTSRSTRRRWSPSPQRKFTVKPDGTTPPGAPARRRPVTRALRTGLAALLAALVTASLAPATPAGAAAPGNVSDRTSDRAGKRDLPGNGPNRTGGTDYYVDATNGRDDAAGTSRKTAWRSLAKVNATTFGPGDRILLKAGEQWHDEQLWPKGSGRAKQPITISAYGDPRARLPYIATNGKVPNPFRADGTKNPETVGLTGAIVLRNQQYFEIDHVELSNDDDFATDITTGTYVRDGISVSINADLLEAGADSVMDHFRVSDVHVHDLDGPSTWQKIHYGGVNFQVFGSKSYKEYGTGGHYFKDVRIENNTFKKVELHAVQFAFNWFAADGQDAGEYDESGKFHEGWEQLWVRTRDLYSRDVSISHNYAESVGQGAFQFANSKHLISEYNEVNGFLQRYDAVSCGLYLWAGADSVMQYNEVYGGPDNEFDGTPWDLEYTNFNVTYQFNYSHDNAAGWMAYMGNSSNSVARYNLSVNDNGVLVKNMLSTNYSPTYFANNTFVYDGADLDTFHDETFLSTVYFLNNIFYNTSKTDATPWYRRTGALRQAVFSNNDYYEASGTHSPQEPADPRGLRVDPKFVGDPAGYVTGAGVKNIRKAAAHFRLRGNSPLIDAGRYNPHLGKEDFLGTHIYYGDAPDIGMAESRRGKKVHDPVDDDPIEEETGDDRVNLALGKPVTASSTHPGANGTLVAKNLTDGDPATRWAAADDASYPITLDVDFGADTTFDEVYLDEYTDSGTNPRVKSFELQRWDAAGGSWVTFAQGSDGIGHDRSVTGFGDVTTSKLRVSLTERLPDEEYSPTMTEIAVHRADG
;
A
#
# COMPACT_ATOMS: atom_id res chain seq x y z
N MET A 1 -61.30 13.66 9.35
CA MET A 1 -62.10 14.72 9.98
C MET A 1 -62.42 14.24 11.39
N SER A 2 -62.25 14.98 12.47
CA SER A 2 -62.02 16.43 12.62
C SER A 2 -62.99 17.28 11.79
N ALA A 3 -64.30 17.41 12.04
CA ALA A 3 -65.34 16.57 12.67
C ALA A 3 -65.13 15.75 13.97
N THR A 4 -66.25 15.28 14.52
CA THR A 4 -66.38 14.16 15.45
C THR A 4 -66.74 12.87 14.69
N PRO A 5 -66.73 11.66 15.31
CA PRO A 5 -66.48 11.33 16.71
C PRO A 5 -65.40 10.24 16.97
N ARG A 6 -65.09 10.02 18.27
CA ARG A 6 -64.88 8.75 19.04
C ARG A 6 -64.27 7.53 18.30
N SER A 7 -63.39 6.72 18.88
CA SER A 7 -62.82 6.60 20.24
C SER A 7 -61.51 5.77 20.14
N GLY A 8 -60.52 5.89 21.03
CA GLY A 8 -60.51 5.21 22.34
C GLY A 8 -60.34 3.68 22.19
N GLY A 9 -59.27 3.05 22.67
CA GLY A 9 -58.12 3.65 23.35
C GLY A 9 -57.04 2.65 23.78
N SER A 10 -56.06 3.20 24.50
CA SER A 10 -54.97 2.54 25.22
C SER A 10 -55.41 1.40 26.15
N SER A 11 -54.71 0.26 26.10
CA SER A 11 -54.31 -0.49 27.32
C SER A 11 -53.28 -1.60 27.05
N THR A 12 -52.02 -1.35 27.40
CA THR A 12 -51.36 -2.24 28.39
C THR A 12 -51.98 -1.90 29.76
N PRO A 13 -52.22 -2.89 30.65
CA PRO A 13 -51.12 -3.39 31.48
C PRO A 13 -51.21 -4.87 31.95
N THR A 14 -50.13 -5.34 32.59
CA THR A 14 -50.04 -6.36 33.68
C THR A 14 -50.86 -7.66 33.61
N GLY A 15 -50.20 -8.83 33.70
CA GLY A 15 -50.94 -10.10 33.82
C GLY A 15 -50.18 -11.43 33.98
N THR A 16 -49.08 -11.52 34.73
CA THR A 16 -48.77 -12.78 35.45
C THR A 16 -49.71 -12.89 36.67
N PRO A 17 -50.10 -14.09 37.17
CA PRO A 17 -49.29 -15.32 37.22
C PRO A 17 -50.05 -16.65 36.90
N GLY A 18 -49.36 -17.79 37.08
CA GLY A 18 -50.00 -19.05 37.49
C GLY A 18 -49.98 -20.22 36.48
N ALA A 19 -49.13 -21.20 36.74
CA ALA A 19 -49.37 -22.59 36.31
C ALA A 19 -50.33 -23.28 37.31
N PRO A 20 -51.02 -24.40 36.97
CA PRO A 20 -50.37 -25.71 37.19
C PRO A 20 -50.85 -26.95 36.37
N THR A 21 -50.03 -28.02 36.47
CA THR A 21 -50.40 -29.46 36.51
C THR A 21 -50.88 -30.29 35.30
N ARG A 22 -49.95 -31.16 34.84
CA ARG A 22 -50.01 -32.66 34.79
C ARG A 22 -51.04 -33.43 33.91
N ARG A 23 -50.50 -34.31 33.04
CA ARG A 23 -50.64 -35.80 33.00
C ARG A 23 -49.42 -36.36 32.23
N ARG A 24 -48.60 -37.30 32.74
CA ARG A 24 -48.71 -38.80 32.75
C ARG A 24 -49.06 -39.36 31.36
N THR A 25 -48.32 -40.31 30.76
CA THR A 25 -47.70 -41.57 31.26
C THR A 25 -46.18 -41.71 30.97
N ARG A 26 -45.33 -42.40 31.77
CA ARG A 26 -45.13 -43.87 31.97
C ARG A 26 -44.76 -44.62 30.66
N THR A 27 -43.73 -45.48 30.58
CA THR A 27 -43.15 -46.42 31.58
C THR A 27 -41.63 -46.73 31.44
N ARG A 28 -40.94 -47.00 32.59
CA ARG A 28 -39.90 -48.05 32.89
C ARG A 28 -38.66 -48.23 31.96
N SER A 29 -37.49 -48.73 32.37
CA SER A 29 -36.73 -48.97 33.64
C SER A 29 -35.33 -49.52 33.22
N SER A 30 -34.24 -49.68 34.00
CA SER A 30 -33.97 -49.79 35.46
C SER A 30 -32.45 -49.76 35.77
N TRP A 31 -32.03 -49.12 36.89
CA TRP A 31 -30.95 -49.51 37.84
C TRP A 31 -29.48 -49.62 37.29
N CYS A 32 -28.40 -49.52 38.09
CA CYS A 32 -28.21 -49.58 39.55
C CYS A 32 -27.15 -48.57 40.11
N ARG A 33 -26.67 -48.79 41.36
CA ARG A 33 -25.84 -47.90 42.24
C ARG A 33 -24.33 -48.24 42.17
N SER A 34 -23.40 -47.35 42.54
CA SER A 34 -22.89 -47.01 43.92
C SER A 34 -22.34 -45.56 44.00
N ARG A 35 -22.27 -44.80 45.11
CA ARG A 35 -21.66 -44.97 46.48
C ARG A 35 -20.11 -45.10 46.46
N THR A 36 -19.28 -44.39 47.26
CA THR A 36 -19.48 -43.33 48.31
C THR A 36 -18.18 -42.57 48.67
N ALA A 37 -18.33 -41.33 49.19
CA ALA A 37 -17.46 -40.43 49.99
C ALA A 37 -16.08 -40.85 50.59
N GLY A 38 -15.17 -39.85 50.78
CA GLY A 38 -14.18 -39.83 51.89
C GLY A 38 -12.78 -39.18 51.62
N PRO A 39 -12.37 -38.10 52.33
CA PRO A 39 -10.97 -37.58 52.42
C PRO A 39 -10.38 -37.84 53.84
N PRO A 40 -9.33 -37.17 54.39
CA PRO A 40 -8.22 -36.33 53.84
C PRO A 40 -6.80 -36.71 54.39
N ARG A 41 -5.71 -36.01 53.97
CA ARG A 41 -4.70 -35.30 54.82
C ARG A 41 -3.34 -35.05 54.11
N ALA A 42 -2.60 -34.06 54.65
CA ALA A 42 -1.35 -33.49 54.11
C ALA A 42 -0.05 -34.14 54.67
N TRP A 43 1.12 -33.65 54.22
CA TRP A 43 2.28 -33.08 54.98
C TRP A 43 3.28 -32.52 53.92
N ARG A 44 3.86 -31.31 54.04
CA ARG A 44 5.18 -30.95 54.64
C ARG A 44 6.37 -31.84 54.21
N SER A 45 7.59 -31.34 53.90
CA SER A 45 8.12 -29.98 53.60
C SER A 45 9.64 -30.05 53.33
N CYS A 46 10.23 -29.04 52.64
CA CYS A 46 11.70 -28.75 52.57
C CYS A 46 12.60 -29.76 51.82
N SER A 47 13.84 -29.46 51.39
CA SER A 47 14.49 -28.19 50.96
C SER A 47 15.90 -28.46 50.40
N GLY A 48 16.28 -27.83 49.27
CA GLY A 48 17.66 -27.84 48.72
C GLY A 48 18.11 -29.16 48.05
N GLY A 49 19.20 -29.19 47.27
CA GLY A 49 19.98 -28.06 46.77
C GLY A 49 21.33 -28.45 46.12
N TRP A 50 21.70 -27.72 45.05
CA TRP A 50 23.06 -27.55 44.49
C TRP A 50 23.75 -28.70 43.70
N THR A 51 24.69 -28.24 42.86
CA THR A 51 25.83 -28.94 42.19
C THR A 51 25.58 -30.04 41.14
N THR A 52 25.59 -29.58 39.88
CA THR A 52 26.30 -30.17 38.71
C THR A 52 27.84 -30.30 38.97
N PRO A 53 28.71 -30.82 38.07
CA PRO A 53 28.52 -31.20 36.65
C PRO A 53 29.21 -32.51 36.15
N ALA A 54 29.04 -32.78 34.85
CA ALA A 54 29.88 -33.59 33.95
C ALA A 54 29.97 -35.14 34.16
N GLY A 55 30.12 -35.95 33.10
CA GLY A 55 29.99 -35.63 31.67
C GLY A 55 30.53 -36.71 30.70
N TRP A 56 30.29 -36.47 29.40
CA TRP A 56 31.02 -36.99 28.22
C TRP A 56 30.98 -38.49 27.85
N ARG A 57 30.42 -38.74 26.64
CA ARG A 57 30.90 -39.67 25.58
C ARG A 57 30.90 -41.19 25.85
N THR A 58 30.78 -42.11 24.88
CA THR A 58 30.43 -42.06 23.44
C THR A 58 29.87 -43.43 23.00
N SER A 59 29.10 -43.48 21.91
CA SER A 59 28.75 -44.74 21.19
C SER A 59 29.98 -45.41 20.56
N PRO A 60 29.87 -46.69 20.10
CA PRO A 60 29.59 -46.88 18.67
C PRO A 60 28.75 -48.12 18.29
N ALA A 61 28.14 -48.05 17.10
CA ALA A 61 27.82 -49.08 16.07
C ALA A 61 27.51 -50.56 16.49
N SER A 62 26.61 -51.30 15.81
CA SER A 62 26.61 -51.45 14.34
C SER A 62 25.44 -52.28 13.75
N ARG A 63 25.15 -52.03 12.46
CA ARG A 63 24.69 -52.96 11.38
C ARG A 63 23.37 -53.77 11.51
N ALA A 64 22.51 -53.58 10.51
CA ALA A 64 21.50 -54.54 10.01
C ALA A 64 22.17 -55.59 9.05
N PRO A 65 21.50 -56.60 8.42
CA PRO A 65 20.21 -56.50 7.70
C PRO A 65 19.25 -57.72 7.80
N GLY A 66 18.08 -57.65 7.15
CA GLY A 66 17.21 -58.81 6.88
C GLY A 66 15.90 -58.45 6.17
N SER A 67 15.52 -59.16 5.09
CA SER A 67 14.28 -58.89 4.35
C SER A 67 13.63 -60.16 3.77
N ARG A 68 12.28 -60.23 3.84
CA ARG A 68 11.35 -60.74 2.79
C ARG A 68 9.90 -60.79 3.28
N ARG A 69 8.94 -60.77 2.33
CA ARG A 69 7.47 -60.88 2.53
C ARG A 69 6.99 -62.33 2.36
N PRO A 70 5.73 -62.63 2.75
CA PRO A 70 4.73 -63.02 1.73
C PRO A 70 3.46 -62.13 1.69
N ARG A 71 2.50 -62.52 0.83
CA ARG A 71 1.15 -61.92 0.60
C ARG A 71 0.13 -62.52 1.61
N THR A 72 -1.10 -62.01 1.84
CA THR A 72 -2.23 -61.82 0.88
C THR A 72 -3.45 -61.04 1.43
N ARG A 73 -4.24 -60.45 0.50
CA ARG A 73 -5.71 -60.19 0.49
C ARG A 73 -6.42 -59.44 1.66
N ALA A 74 -7.05 -58.31 1.31
CA ALA A 74 -8.35 -57.82 1.80
C ALA A 74 -9.02 -56.94 0.70
N ALA A 75 -10.29 -56.52 0.87
CA ALA A 75 -11.13 -55.95 -0.20
C ALA A 75 -11.63 -54.50 0.07
N ALA A 76 -12.59 -54.02 -0.73
CA ALA A 76 -12.89 -52.61 -1.01
C ALA A 76 -14.10 -52.00 -0.24
N TRP A 77 -14.00 -50.69 0.10
CA TRP A 77 -15.02 -49.61 0.07
C TRP A 77 -16.35 -49.78 0.89
N PRO A 78 -17.11 -48.71 1.25
CA PRO A 78 -17.19 -47.38 0.61
C PRO A 78 -17.20 -46.13 1.54
N ARG A 79 -17.37 -44.95 0.91
CA ARG A 79 -17.57 -43.61 1.51
C ARG A 79 -19.00 -43.35 2.00
N THR A 80 -19.13 -42.49 3.02
CA THR A 80 -20.06 -41.34 3.13
C THR A 80 -19.63 -40.46 4.32
N SER A 81 -19.96 -39.17 4.45
CA SER A 81 -20.80 -38.27 3.63
C SER A 81 -20.23 -36.83 3.58
N ARG A 82 -20.66 -36.07 2.56
CA ARG A 82 -20.70 -34.60 2.54
C ARG A 82 -22.09 -34.22 2.02
N THR A 83 -22.74 -33.22 2.60
CA THR A 83 -24.09 -32.77 2.21
C THR A 83 -24.00 -31.43 1.49
N SER A 84 -24.62 -31.34 0.32
CA SER A 84 -24.93 -30.08 -0.37
C SER A 84 -26.39 -30.10 -0.79
N TRP A 85 -27.04 -28.93 -0.78
CA TRP A 85 -28.44 -28.77 -1.18
C TRP A 85 -28.53 -28.13 -2.57
N ARG A 86 -29.61 -28.44 -3.29
CA ARG A 86 -29.91 -27.95 -4.64
C ARG A 86 -31.14 -27.04 -4.64
N CYS A 87 -31.13 -26.06 -5.53
CA CYS A 87 -32.28 -25.57 -6.29
C CYS A 87 -31.78 -25.06 -7.65
N SER A 88 -32.54 -25.06 -8.74
CA SER A 88 -33.55 -26.01 -9.23
C SER A 88 -33.82 -25.68 -10.70
N ALA A 89 -33.88 -26.68 -11.59
CA ALA A 89 -34.08 -26.45 -13.03
C ALA A 89 -35.41 -27.06 -13.50
N GLY A 90 -36.26 -26.25 -14.13
CA GLY A 90 -37.47 -26.67 -14.83
C GLY A 90 -37.16 -27.20 -16.24
N SER A 91 -38.05 -28.03 -16.79
CA SER A 91 -37.80 -28.76 -18.05
C SER A 91 -38.83 -28.47 -19.15
N ARG A 92 -38.42 -28.62 -20.41
CA ARG A 92 -39.26 -29.06 -21.55
C ARG A 92 -38.40 -29.64 -22.68
N ARG A 93 -39.04 -30.15 -23.74
CA ARG A 93 -38.50 -31.21 -24.61
C ARG A 93 -38.13 -30.76 -26.03
N ALA A 94 -36.97 -31.28 -26.48
CA ALA A 94 -36.66 -31.91 -27.77
C ALA A 94 -37.36 -31.47 -29.10
N THR A 95 -36.52 -31.23 -30.12
CA THR A 95 -36.59 -31.90 -31.45
C THR A 95 -35.23 -31.86 -32.18
N SER A 96 -35.01 -32.79 -33.11
CA SER A 96 -33.90 -32.90 -34.07
C SER A 96 -34.31 -33.91 -35.17
N PRO A 97 -33.56 -34.17 -36.26
CA PRO A 97 -32.43 -33.46 -36.93
C PRO A 97 -32.83 -33.18 -38.41
N PRO A 98 -32.08 -33.52 -39.51
CA PRO A 98 -30.64 -33.50 -39.83
C PRO A 98 -30.26 -32.78 -41.16
N ARG A 99 -28.95 -32.56 -41.39
CA ARG A 99 -28.16 -32.69 -42.66
C ARG A 99 -27.08 -31.60 -42.79
N SER A 100 -26.00 -31.75 -43.57
CA SER A 100 -25.12 -32.90 -43.90
C SER A 100 -24.00 -32.43 -44.84
N GLY A 101 -22.74 -32.74 -44.55
CA GLY A 101 -21.63 -32.48 -45.47
C GLY A 101 -20.31 -33.04 -44.94
N ALA A 102 -19.64 -33.90 -45.70
CA ALA A 102 -18.41 -34.56 -45.28
C ALA A 102 -17.52 -34.91 -46.48
N THR A 103 -16.21 -34.86 -46.27
CA THR A 103 -15.24 -35.70 -46.98
C THR A 103 -14.01 -35.90 -46.11
N ALA A 104 -13.38 -37.07 -46.21
CA ALA A 104 -12.15 -37.41 -45.51
C ALA A 104 -11.24 -38.22 -46.46
N ARG A 105 -9.93 -38.18 -46.22
CA ARG A 105 -8.97 -39.18 -46.70
C ARG A 105 -7.64 -39.09 -45.95
N SER A 106 -7.19 -40.23 -45.45
CA SER A 106 -5.81 -40.50 -45.04
C SER A 106 -5.28 -41.67 -45.88
N PRO A 107 -3.96 -41.86 -45.95
CA PRO A 107 -3.45 -43.20 -45.67
C PRO A 107 -2.16 -43.25 -44.81
N THR A 108 -2.01 -44.41 -44.17
CA THR A 108 -0.77 -45.14 -43.75
C THR A 108 0.48 -44.89 -44.62
N THR A 109 1.76 -45.02 -44.20
CA THR A 109 2.48 -45.66 -43.05
C THR A 109 3.97 -45.19 -43.09
N SER A 110 4.98 -45.55 -42.24
CA SER A 110 5.18 -46.39 -41.03
C SER A 110 6.57 -46.11 -40.40
N SER A 111 6.79 -46.42 -39.12
CA SER A 111 8.13 -46.42 -38.48
C SER A 111 9.09 -47.49 -39.06
N PRO A 112 10.41 -47.32 -38.92
CA PRO A 112 11.14 -48.14 -37.93
C PRO A 112 12.31 -47.40 -37.22
N ALA A 113 12.93 -48.05 -36.22
CA ALA A 113 14.09 -47.56 -35.48
C ALA A 113 15.29 -48.52 -35.55
N ARG A 114 16.54 -48.03 -35.48
CA ARG A 114 17.70 -48.86 -35.08
C ARG A 114 18.97 -48.12 -34.64
N ARG A 115 19.77 -48.84 -33.84
CA ARG A 115 21.12 -48.51 -33.32
C ARG A 115 22.25 -48.72 -34.34
N SER A 116 23.37 -47.99 -34.17
CA SER A 116 24.77 -48.50 -34.22
C SER A 116 25.67 -47.49 -33.44
N THR A 117 26.40 -47.82 -32.38
CA THR A 117 27.67 -48.59 -32.20
C THR A 117 28.98 -47.93 -32.71
N ARG A 118 29.51 -46.98 -31.93
CA ARG A 118 30.91 -46.88 -31.42
C ARG A 118 31.99 -47.75 -32.12
N THR A 119 33.09 -47.15 -32.63
CA THR A 119 34.49 -47.55 -32.29
C THR A 119 35.64 -46.73 -32.93
N ARG A 120 36.80 -46.75 -32.22
CA ARG A 120 38.22 -46.68 -32.68
C ARG A 120 38.97 -45.34 -32.94
N ARG A 121 40.00 -45.15 -32.09
CA ARG A 121 41.41 -44.77 -32.33
C ARG A 121 41.83 -43.31 -32.60
N SER A 122 42.55 -42.75 -31.61
CA SER A 122 43.67 -41.78 -31.69
C SER A 122 44.89 -42.35 -32.47
N PRO A 123 45.97 -41.60 -32.84
CA PRO A 123 46.84 -40.85 -31.89
C PRO A 123 47.63 -39.60 -32.39
N SER A 124 48.34 -38.92 -31.45
CA SER A 124 49.55 -38.06 -31.65
C SER A 124 49.43 -36.79 -32.51
N THR A 125 50.30 -35.76 -32.48
CA THR A 125 51.56 -35.38 -31.76
C THR A 125 51.64 -33.82 -31.85
N ARG A 126 52.47 -33.01 -31.18
CA ARG A 126 53.37 -33.01 -29.99
C ARG A 126 54.49 -31.98 -30.28
N GLY A 127 54.62 -30.93 -29.47
CA GLY A 127 55.77 -29.99 -29.51
C GLY A 127 55.38 -28.57 -29.06
N GLY A 128 56.21 -27.83 -28.32
CA GLY A 128 57.48 -28.21 -27.69
C GLY A 128 58.17 -27.04 -26.97
N SER A 129 58.97 -27.35 -25.93
CA SER A 129 59.74 -26.43 -25.05
C SER A 129 58.93 -25.49 -24.12
N GLY A 130 59.39 -25.19 -22.89
CA GLY A 130 60.43 -25.91 -22.13
C GLY A 130 60.96 -25.21 -20.86
N SER A 131 61.05 -25.99 -19.76
CA SER A 131 61.86 -25.72 -18.54
C SER A 131 61.35 -24.58 -17.61
N ARG A 132 61.65 -24.52 -16.29
CA ARG A 132 62.34 -25.46 -15.37
C ARG A 132 61.97 -25.19 -13.88
N SER A 133 62.23 -26.19 -13.02
CA SER A 133 62.66 -26.17 -11.58
C SER A 133 62.76 -24.83 -10.80
N SER A 134 62.53 -24.73 -9.47
CA SER A 134 62.14 -25.73 -8.43
C SER A 134 62.02 -25.07 -7.03
N THR A 135 61.62 -25.86 -6.01
CA THR A 135 61.93 -25.71 -4.55
C THR A 135 61.36 -24.49 -3.78
N GLY A 136 60.95 -24.61 -2.50
CA GLY A 136 60.87 -25.82 -1.66
C GLY A 136 60.41 -25.56 -0.20
N SER A 137 59.96 -26.64 0.46
CA SER A 137 59.87 -26.91 1.92
C SER A 137 60.12 -25.81 2.97
N SER A 138 59.19 -25.68 3.93
CA SER A 138 59.39 -26.08 5.35
C SER A 138 58.13 -25.78 6.19
N ALA A 139 58.18 -25.86 7.53
CA ALA A 139 56.99 -26.04 8.37
C ALA A 139 57.06 -25.39 9.77
N SER A 140 55.94 -25.50 10.50
CA SER A 140 55.75 -25.51 11.96
C SER A 140 55.42 -24.21 12.73
N THR A 141 54.36 -24.35 13.55
CA THR A 141 54.11 -23.79 14.90
C THR A 141 53.95 -22.27 15.15
N SER A 142 52.71 -21.92 15.51
CA SER A 142 52.25 -21.47 16.85
C SER A 142 51.90 -20.00 17.18
N SER A 143 50.99 -19.88 18.17
CA SER A 143 50.60 -18.72 18.99
C SER A 143 49.83 -17.50 18.41
N ALA A 144 48.54 -17.47 18.79
CA ALA A 144 47.85 -16.35 19.47
C ALA A 144 47.44 -15.05 18.72
N ALA A 145 46.50 -14.34 19.37
CA ALA A 145 46.00 -12.98 19.09
C ALA A 145 45.34 -12.72 17.72
N TRP A 146 44.02 -12.91 17.64
CA TRP A 146 43.19 -12.27 16.61
C TRP A 146 42.76 -10.87 17.06
N THR A 147 43.37 -9.86 16.45
CA THR A 147 42.93 -8.45 16.56
C THR A 147 41.76 -8.19 15.61
N THR A 148 40.92 -7.21 15.95
CA THR A 148 39.74 -6.80 15.18
C THR A 148 40.06 -6.52 13.71
N VAL A 149 39.33 -7.18 12.79
CA VAL A 149 39.35 -6.86 11.35
C VAL A 149 37.96 -6.46 10.91
N THR A 150 37.78 -5.18 10.57
CA THR A 150 36.55 -4.67 9.96
C THR A 150 36.51 -5.02 8.48
N SER A 151 35.49 -5.78 8.04
CA SER A 151 35.19 -5.95 6.61
C SER A 151 34.65 -4.62 6.03
N ARG A 152 35.29 -4.12 4.98
CA ARG A 152 34.81 -2.94 4.24
C ARG A 152 33.77 -3.38 3.21
N SER A 153 32.53 -2.91 3.34
CA SER A 153 31.62 -2.78 2.20
C SER A 153 31.73 -1.37 1.60
N THR A 154 31.69 -1.26 0.28
CA THR A 154 31.98 -0.02 -0.45
C THR A 154 30.75 0.88 -0.59
N ARG A 155 30.47 1.70 0.44
CA ARG A 155 29.55 2.84 0.27
C ARG A 155 30.20 3.90 -0.63
N ARG A 156 29.63 4.15 -1.82
CA ARG A 156 29.96 5.36 -2.60
C ARG A 156 29.37 6.58 -1.88
N ARG A 157 30.22 7.37 -1.20
CA ARG A 157 29.86 8.76 -0.86
C ARG A 157 30.02 9.61 -2.10
N TRP A 158 28.97 10.35 -2.48
CA TRP A 158 29.17 11.60 -3.21
C TRP A 158 29.93 12.58 -2.30
N SER A 159 30.88 13.32 -2.88
CA SER A 159 31.59 14.45 -2.27
C SER A 159 31.81 15.50 -3.35
N PRO A 160 31.62 16.81 -3.07
CA PRO A 160 31.56 17.84 -4.11
C PRO A 160 32.92 18.15 -4.75
N SER A 161 32.89 18.51 -6.03
CA SER A 161 34.06 18.95 -6.81
C SER A 161 34.65 20.28 -6.29
N PRO A 162 35.97 20.53 -6.48
CA PRO A 162 36.70 21.49 -5.68
C PRO A 162 36.57 22.96 -6.13
N GLN A 163 36.47 23.86 -5.15
CA GLN A 163 36.61 25.30 -5.36
C GLN A 163 38.03 25.67 -5.82
N ARG A 164 38.14 26.47 -6.90
CA ARG A 164 39.41 27.12 -7.28
C ARG A 164 39.70 28.30 -6.36
N LYS A 165 40.80 28.23 -5.60
CA LYS A 165 41.37 29.40 -4.90
C LYS A 165 42.13 30.27 -5.90
N PHE A 166 41.83 31.57 -5.93
CA PHE A 166 42.69 32.59 -6.55
C PHE A 166 43.26 33.51 -5.47
N THR A 167 44.57 33.77 -5.56
CA THR A 167 45.32 34.62 -4.63
C THR A 167 45.38 36.05 -5.16
N VAL A 168 45.12 37.03 -4.31
CA VAL A 168 45.18 38.46 -4.67
C VAL A 168 46.44 39.12 -4.09
N LYS A 169 47.08 39.99 -4.89
CA LYS A 169 47.92 41.10 -4.43
C LYS A 169 47.56 42.38 -5.21
N PRO A 170 47.82 43.58 -4.65
CA PRO A 170 47.19 44.82 -5.09
C PRO A 170 48.00 45.59 -6.15
N ASP A 171 47.34 46.53 -6.85
CA ASP A 171 47.60 47.98 -6.74
C ASP A 171 46.69 48.80 -7.68
N GLY A 172 46.53 50.12 -7.42
CA GLY A 172 46.29 51.11 -8.48
C GLY A 172 44.87 51.64 -8.77
N THR A 173 44.48 52.70 -8.04
CA THR A 173 43.62 53.83 -8.50
C THR A 173 42.09 53.68 -8.74
N THR A 174 41.39 54.79 -8.56
CA THR A 174 39.94 55.08 -8.54
C THR A 174 39.65 56.30 -9.47
N PRO A 175 38.42 56.83 -9.66
CA PRO A 175 37.03 56.40 -9.35
C PRO A 175 36.11 56.54 -10.62
N PRO A 176 34.79 56.89 -10.56
CA PRO A 176 33.70 56.55 -9.64
C PRO A 176 32.51 55.79 -10.30
N GLY A 177 31.77 55.00 -9.52
CA GLY A 177 30.46 54.46 -9.91
C GLY A 177 29.64 54.09 -8.66
N ALA A 178 28.37 54.50 -8.59
CA ALA A 178 27.55 54.39 -7.37
C ALA A 178 26.98 52.96 -7.14
N PRO A 179 26.73 52.54 -5.88
CA PRO A 179 26.55 51.12 -5.55
C PRO A 179 25.10 50.61 -5.48
N ALA A 180 24.98 49.28 -5.62
CA ALA A 180 24.04 48.34 -4.99
C ALA A 180 22.64 48.81 -4.54
N ARG A 181 21.60 48.12 -5.06
CA ARG A 181 20.26 48.02 -4.41
C ARG A 181 20.02 46.63 -3.83
N ARG A 182 19.30 46.58 -2.70
CA ARG A 182 18.72 45.36 -2.10
C ARG A 182 17.26 45.19 -2.53
N ARG A 183 16.92 44.00 -3.04
CA ARG A 183 15.54 43.46 -3.19
C ARG A 183 14.51 44.44 -3.82
N PRO A 184 13.19 44.20 -3.68
CA PRO A 184 12.35 43.67 -4.75
C PRO A 184 11.64 44.76 -5.58
N VAL A 185 11.06 44.37 -6.71
CA VAL A 185 10.25 45.27 -7.56
C VAL A 185 8.77 45.06 -7.27
N THR A 186 8.13 46.04 -6.64
CA THR A 186 6.68 46.24 -6.75
C THR A 186 6.38 47.09 -7.98
N ARG A 187 5.26 46.80 -8.67
CA ARG A 187 4.78 47.63 -9.79
C ARG A 187 4.25 48.96 -9.24
N ALA A 188 4.65 50.07 -9.86
CA ALA A 188 4.27 51.41 -9.43
C ALA A 188 3.13 52.00 -10.29
N LEU A 189 2.24 52.77 -9.67
CA LEU A 189 1.49 53.82 -10.35
C LEU A 189 1.54 55.14 -9.57
N ARG A 190 1.49 56.23 -10.34
CA ARG A 190 1.88 57.60 -9.98
C ARG A 190 1.06 58.21 -8.82
N THR A 191 1.73 59.00 -7.98
CA THR A 191 1.11 60.06 -7.16
C THR A 191 1.67 61.44 -7.55
N GLY A 192 0.84 62.48 -7.46
CA GLY A 192 1.24 63.88 -7.61
C GLY A 192 1.35 64.58 -6.25
N LEU A 193 2.15 65.63 -6.15
CA LEU A 193 2.34 66.41 -4.92
C LEU A 193 1.22 67.44 -4.70
N ALA A 194 0.78 67.63 -3.44
CA ALA A 194 0.50 68.96 -2.89
C ALA A 194 0.39 68.98 -1.33
N ALA A 195 1.36 69.64 -0.69
CA ALA A 195 1.21 70.65 0.37
C ALA A 195 0.22 70.54 1.58
N LEU A 196 0.82 70.71 2.78
CA LEU A 196 0.42 71.55 3.93
C LEU A 196 -0.62 71.12 5.03
N LEU A 197 -0.13 71.24 6.28
CA LEU A 197 -0.72 71.70 7.56
C LEU A 197 -1.99 71.08 8.22
N ALA A 198 -1.73 70.45 9.38
CA ALA A 198 -2.27 70.79 10.72
C ALA A 198 -3.69 70.37 11.20
N ALA A 199 -3.79 70.39 12.54
CA ALA A 199 -4.97 70.26 13.43
C ALA A 199 -5.54 68.85 13.72
N LEU A 200 -5.98 68.67 14.97
CA LEU A 200 -6.81 67.54 15.45
C LEU A 200 -8.29 67.86 15.25
N VAL A 201 -9.14 66.84 15.11
CA VAL A 201 -10.40 66.68 15.88
C VAL A 201 -10.94 65.25 15.71
N THR A 202 -11.66 64.76 16.73
CA THR A 202 -12.29 63.44 16.75
C THR A 202 -13.71 63.47 16.16
N ALA A 203 -14.04 62.57 15.23
CA ALA A 203 -15.39 62.00 15.09
C ALA A 203 -15.40 60.74 14.18
N SER A 204 -16.35 59.86 14.45
CA SER A 204 -16.65 58.63 13.70
C SER A 204 -17.15 58.86 12.27
N LEU A 205 -16.74 58.01 11.33
CA LEU A 205 -17.60 57.34 10.35
C LEU A 205 -16.82 56.20 9.67
N ALA A 206 -17.49 55.10 9.32
CA ALA A 206 -16.85 53.92 8.72
C ALA A 206 -17.11 53.84 7.20
N PRO A 207 -16.16 53.29 6.43
CA PRO A 207 -16.45 52.50 5.25
C PRO A 207 -15.97 51.04 5.42
N ALA A 208 -16.58 50.10 4.68
CA ALA A 208 -16.32 48.67 4.82
C ALA A 208 -15.07 48.20 4.08
N THR A 209 -14.39 47.21 4.65
CA THR A 209 -13.42 46.34 3.96
C THR A 209 -14.08 45.01 3.57
N PRO A 210 -13.79 44.41 2.40
CA PRO A 210 -14.28 43.08 2.05
C PRO A 210 -13.65 42.00 2.93
N ALA A 211 -14.33 40.86 3.04
CA ALA A 211 -13.77 39.63 3.60
C ALA A 211 -12.63 39.09 2.70
N GLY A 212 -11.70 38.29 3.19
CA GLY A 212 -11.56 37.76 4.56
C GLY A 212 -11.13 36.30 4.52
N ALA A 213 -9.82 36.05 4.40
CA ALA A 213 -9.27 34.71 4.46
C ALA A 213 -9.57 34.07 5.82
N ALA A 214 -10.14 32.88 5.82
CA ALA A 214 -10.44 32.16 7.06
C ALA A 214 -9.15 31.64 7.68
N ALA A 215 -8.92 31.96 8.96
CA ALA A 215 -7.90 31.28 9.74
C ALA A 215 -8.33 29.81 9.96
N PRO A 216 -7.40 28.84 10.02
CA PRO A 216 -7.74 27.46 10.35
C PRO A 216 -8.45 27.41 11.71
N GLY A 217 -9.64 26.80 11.73
CA GLY A 217 -10.49 26.78 12.92
C GLY A 217 -9.89 25.92 14.02
N ASN A 218 -9.75 26.46 15.23
CA ASN A 218 -9.29 25.69 16.39
C ASN A 218 -10.22 24.51 16.69
N VAL A 219 -9.80 23.30 16.34
CA VAL A 219 -10.53 22.03 16.60
C VAL A 219 -10.45 21.62 18.09
N SER A 220 -9.78 22.42 18.93
CA SER A 220 -9.54 22.19 20.37
C SER A 220 -10.78 22.03 21.25
N ASP A 221 -11.99 22.27 20.73
CA ASP A 221 -13.25 22.19 21.49
C ASP A 221 -14.11 20.95 21.14
N ARG A 222 -13.76 20.16 20.09
CA ARG A 222 -14.57 18.98 19.70
C ARG A 222 -14.60 17.86 20.76
N THR A 223 -13.77 17.93 21.80
CA THR A 223 -13.80 17.01 22.96
C THR A 223 -14.80 17.41 24.04
N SER A 224 -15.20 18.69 24.13
CA SER A 224 -16.17 19.17 25.13
C SER A 224 -17.62 18.83 24.76
N ASP A 225 -17.93 18.83 23.46
CA ASP A 225 -19.27 18.66 22.90
C ASP A 225 -19.86 17.23 23.07
N ARG A 226 -19.08 16.26 23.57
CA ARG A 226 -19.62 14.99 24.12
C ARG A 226 -20.26 15.19 25.50
N ALA A 227 -21.03 16.26 25.68
CA ALA A 227 -21.94 16.50 26.82
C ALA A 227 -23.18 15.58 26.79
N GLY A 228 -23.38 14.84 25.69
CA GLY A 228 -24.27 13.68 25.66
C GLY A 228 -23.84 12.60 26.65
N LYS A 229 -24.81 12.03 27.38
CA LYS A 229 -24.58 10.99 28.39
C LYS A 229 -24.05 9.70 27.73
N ARG A 230 -22.74 9.46 27.81
CA ARG A 230 -22.11 8.18 27.41
C ARG A 230 -22.70 7.01 28.21
N ASP A 231 -22.65 5.79 27.67
CA ASP A 231 -22.95 4.58 28.45
C ASP A 231 -21.64 3.88 28.78
N LEU A 232 -21.26 3.89 30.05
CA LEU A 232 -20.02 3.26 30.52
C LEU A 232 -20.31 1.79 30.83
N PRO A 233 -19.72 0.79 30.14
CA PRO A 233 -20.10 -0.61 30.31
C PRO A 233 -20.02 -1.13 31.74
N GLY A 234 -19.12 -0.62 32.58
CA GLY A 234 -19.02 -0.94 34.01
C GLY A 234 -20.18 -0.43 34.89
N ASN A 235 -21.11 0.37 34.33
CA ASN A 235 -22.41 0.67 34.93
C ASN A 235 -23.49 -0.38 34.61
N GLY A 236 -23.31 -1.19 33.56
CA GLY A 236 -24.17 -2.32 33.24
C GLY A 236 -23.74 -3.62 33.94
N PRO A 237 -24.66 -4.60 34.07
CA PRO A 237 -24.31 -5.93 34.56
C PRO A 237 -23.36 -6.64 33.58
N ASN A 238 -22.39 -7.37 34.11
CA ASN A 238 -21.52 -8.24 33.32
C ASN A 238 -22.36 -9.29 32.56
N ARG A 239 -22.17 -9.38 31.23
CA ARG A 239 -22.88 -10.33 30.35
C ARG A 239 -21.98 -11.45 29.81
N THR A 240 -20.67 -11.32 29.94
CA THR A 240 -19.67 -12.33 29.55
C THR A 240 -19.44 -13.37 30.64
N GLY A 241 -19.89 -13.12 31.88
CA GLY A 241 -20.09 -14.13 32.92
C GLY A 241 -18.88 -14.41 33.81
N GLY A 242 -17.87 -13.53 33.80
CA GLY A 242 -16.79 -13.52 34.80
C GLY A 242 -17.04 -12.50 35.90
N THR A 243 -15.95 -11.97 36.45
CA THR A 243 -15.89 -11.13 37.65
C THR A 243 -15.59 -9.67 37.29
N ASP A 244 -16.32 -8.74 37.90
CA ASP A 244 -16.03 -7.30 37.78
C ASP A 244 -15.03 -6.86 38.85
N TYR A 245 -13.87 -6.36 38.42
CA TYR A 245 -12.83 -5.78 39.27
C TYR A 245 -12.83 -4.26 39.10
N TYR A 246 -13.00 -3.52 40.19
CA TYR A 246 -13.13 -2.06 40.20
C TYR A 246 -11.83 -1.40 40.65
N VAL A 247 -11.42 -0.30 40.00
CA VAL A 247 -10.22 0.48 40.33
C VAL A 247 -10.57 1.97 40.50
N ASP A 248 -10.15 2.56 41.62
CA ASP A 248 -10.48 3.92 42.06
C ASP A 248 -9.21 4.54 42.68
N ALA A 249 -8.50 5.40 41.93
CA ALA A 249 -7.19 5.92 42.34
C ALA A 249 -7.26 6.71 43.66
N THR A 250 -8.34 7.45 43.89
CA THR A 250 -8.56 8.26 45.09
C THR A 250 -9.01 7.44 46.30
N ASN A 251 -9.98 6.51 46.13
CA ASN A 251 -10.70 5.88 47.25
C ASN A 251 -10.42 4.38 47.41
N GLY A 252 -9.82 3.74 46.40
CA GLY A 252 -9.51 2.32 46.41
C GLY A 252 -8.41 1.93 47.40
N ARG A 253 -8.24 0.64 47.62
CA ARG A 253 -7.15 0.06 48.43
C ARG A 253 -6.73 -1.31 47.89
N ASP A 254 -5.43 -1.54 47.81
CA ASP A 254 -4.88 -2.76 47.20
C ASP A 254 -4.89 -3.99 48.13
N ASP A 255 -5.27 -3.79 49.41
CA ASP A 255 -5.64 -4.85 50.37
C ASP A 255 -7.09 -5.34 50.20
N ALA A 256 -7.92 -4.60 49.46
CA ALA A 256 -9.33 -4.92 49.25
C ALA A 256 -9.54 -6.01 48.19
N ALA A 257 -10.76 -6.53 48.12
CA ALA A 257 -11.12 -7.63 47.22
C ALA A 257 -11.15 -7.25 45.72
N GLY A 258 -11.23 -5.96 45.37
CA GLY A 258 -11.42 -5.46 44.00
C GLY A 258 -12.86 -5.63 43.48
N THR A 259 -13.57 -6.68 43.91
CA THR A 259 -14.83 -7.17 43.33
C THR A 259 -16.10 -6.35 43.63
N SER A 260 -15.96 -5.11 44.10
CA SER A 260 -17.08 -4.18 44.21
C SER A 260 -16.61 -2.71 44.25
N ARG A 261 -17.47 -1.78 43.83
CA ARG A 261 -17.21 -0.32 43.88
C ARG A 261 -16.83 0.21 45.28
N LYS A 262 -17.23 -0.47 46.36
CA LYS A 262 -16.89 -0.09 47.75
C LYS A 262 -15.60 -0.73 48.27
N THR A 263 -15.02 -1.63 47.48
CA THR A 263 -13.82 -2.43 47.79
C THR A 263 -12.88 -2.45 46.59
N ALA A 264 -12.87 -1.36 45.81
CA ALA A 264 -12.04 -1.20 44.63
C ALA A 264 -10.55 -1.21 45.00
N TRP A 265 -9.71 -1.64 44.05
CA TRP A 265 -8.27 -1.44 44.13
C TRP A 265 -7.89 0.01 43.83
N ARG A 266 -6.66 0.39 44.16
CA ARG A 266 -6.13 1.73 43.93
C ARG A 266 -5.22 1.79 42.72
N SER A 267 -4.20 0.92 42.67
CA SER A 267 -3.12 0.97 41.69
C SER A 267 -3.34 0.06 40.49
N LEU A 268 -2.77 0.42 39.35
CA LEU A 268 -2.62 -0.50 38.21
C LEU A 268 -1.57 -1.58 38.53
N ALA A 269 -0.59 -1.29 39.40
CA ALA A 269 0.31 -2.30 39.96
C ALA A 269 -0.43 -3.51 40.58
N LYS A 270 -1.55 -3.29 41.29
CA LYS A 270 -2.41 -4.35 41.82
C LYS A 270 -3.14 -5.14 40.72
N VAL A 271 -3.57 -4.47 39.66
CA VAL A 271 -4.18 -5.09 38.47
C VAL A 271 -3.15 -5.96 37.74
N ASN A 272 -1.94 -5.45 37.53
CA ASN A 272 -0.84 -6.14 36.83
C ASN A 272 -0.34 -7.40 37.56
N ALA A 273 -0.51 -7.45 38.89
CA ALA A 273 -0.21 -8.61 39.73
C ALA A 273 -1.33 -9.67 39.73
N THR A 274 -2.44 -9.44 39.02
CA THR A 274 -3.60 -10.33 38.96
C THR A 274 -3.70 -11.02 37.59
N THR A 275 -3.96 -12.32 37.60
CA THR A 275 -4.32 -13.09 36.40
C THR A 275 -5.84 -13.21 36.30
N PHE A 276 -6.40 -12.62 35.25
CA PHE A 276 -7.83 -12.57 34.95
C PHE A 276 -8.25 -13.79 34.12
N GLY A 277 -9.52 -14.19 34.27
CA GLY A 277 -10.14 -15.28 33.54
C GLY A 277 -11.15 -14.82 32.48
N PRO A 278 -11.64 -15.75 31.62
CA PRO A 278 -12.57 -15.39 30.56
C PRO A 278 -13.91 -14.83 31.05
N GLY A 279 -14.24 -13.61 30.63
CA GLY A 279 -15.43 -12.87 31.02
C GLY A 279 -15.22 -11.90 32.19
N ASP A 280 -14.02 -11.81 32.74
CA ASP A 280 -13.67 -10.81 33.75
C ASP A 280 -13.62 -9.39 33.14
N ARG A 281 -13.92 -8.37 33.95
CA ARG A 281 -13.83 -6.97 33.54
C ARG A 281 -12.94 -6.18 34.48
N ILE A 282 -12.00 -5.42 33.92
CA ILE A 282 -11.16 -4.45 34.61
C ILE A 282 -11.82 -3.09 34.42
N LEU A 283 -12.48 -2.60 35.46
CA LEU A 283 -13.32 -1.41 35.44
C LEU A 283 -12.60 -0.24 36.13
N LEU A 284 -12.06 0.67 35.32
CA LEU A 284 -11.45 1.91 35.80
C LEU A 284 -12.54 2.96 36.06
N LYS A 285 -12.41 3.73 37.13
CA LYS A 285 -13.40 4.77 37.46
C LYS A 285 -13.20 6.04 36.63
N ALA A 286 -14.26 6.49 35.95
CA ALA A 286 -14.28 7.73 35.19
C ALA A 286 -13.99 8.94 36.09
N GLY A 287 -13.14 9.84 35.61
CA GLY A 287 -12.61 11.01 36.35
C GLY A 287 -11.36 10.73 37.20
N GLU A 288 -10.99 9.47 37.46
CA GLU A 288 -9.73 9.13 38.13
C GLU A 288 -8.54 9.17 37.13
N GLN A 289 -7.33 9.27 37.68
CA GLN A 289 -6.09 9.37 36.92
C GLN A 289 -5.00 8.48 37.55
N TRP A 290 -4.22 7.80 36.72
CA TRP A 290 -3.05 7.02 37.11
C TRP A 290 -1.83 7.58 36.38
N HIS A 291 -1.04 8.38 37.09
CA HIS A 291 0.24 8.91 36.61
C HIS A 291 1.37 7.94 36.97
N ASP A 292 2.40 7.86 36.12
CA ASP A 292 3.59 7.02 36.29
C ASP A 292 3.31 5.49 36.33
N GLU A 293 2.09 5.06 36.01
CA GLU A 293 1.67 3.65 36.01
C GLU A 293 1.31 3.17 34.59
N GLN A 294 1.68 1.92 34.29
CA GLN A 294 1.33 1.18 33.06
C GLN A 294 0.28 0.10 33.38
N LEU A 295 -0.68 -0.14 32.49
CA LEU A 295 -1.65 -1.24 32.60
C LEU A 295 -1.23 -2.43 31.74
N TRP A 296 -0.65 -3.45 32.38
CA TRP A 296 -0.31 -4.74 31.76
C TRP A 296 -0.99 -5.88 32.57
N PRO A 297 -2.29 -6.15 32.36
CA PRO A 297 -3.00 -7.23 33.03
C PRO A 297 -2.53 -8.60 32.52
N LYS A 298 -2.77 -9.67 33.29
CA LYS A 298 -2.35 -11.03 32.94
C LYS A 298 -3.55 -11.94 32.64
N GLY A 299 -3.36 -12.94 31.79
CA GLY A 299 -4.40 -13.87 31.34
C GLY A 299 -4.96 -13.52 29.96
N SER A 300 -5.86 -14.37 29.47
CA SER A 300 -6.55 -14.28 28.18
C SER A 300 -8.01 -14.67 28.34
N GLY A 301 -8.88 -14.07 27.52
CA GLY A 301 -10.29 -14.48 27.46
C GLY A 301 -10.49 -15.77 26.67
N ARG A 302 -11.72 -15.99 26.20
CA ARG A 302 -12.05 -16.97 25.14
C ARG A 302 -13.24 -16.51 24.32
N ALA A 303 -13.54 -17.20 23.24
CA ALA A 303 -14.70 -16.89 22.39
C ALA A 303 -16.00 -16.72 23.21
N LYS A 304 -16.68 -15.57 23.03
CA LYS A 304 -17.88 -15.11 23.76
C LYS A 304 -17.68 -14.76 25.25
N GLN A 305 -16.46 -14.85 25.76
CA GLN A 305 -16.07 -14.42 27.11
C GLN A 305 -14.68 -13.76 27.06
N PRO A 306 -14.53 -12.62 26.35
CA PRO A 306 -13.30 -11.82 26.39
C PRO A 306 -13.03 -11.27 27.80
N ILE A 307 -11.83 -10.76 28.02
CA ILE A 307 -11.52 -9.88 29.15
C ILE A 307 -11.73 -8.44 28.66
N THR A 308 -12.55 -7.65 29.36
CA THR A 308 -12.84 -6.26 29.00
C THR A 308 -12.09 -5.28 29.90
N ILE A 309 -11.37 -4.30 29.34
CA ILE A 309 -10.85 -3.12 30.03
C ILE A 309 -11.78 -1.95 29.70
N SER A 310 -12.46 -1.37 30.69
CA SER A 310 -13.55 -0.41 30.45
C SER A 310 -13.76 0.55 31.63
N ALA A 311 -14.68 1.50 31.50
CA ALA A 311 -14.99 2.52 32.50
C ALA A 311 -16.24 2.21 33.36
N TYR A 312 -16.28 2.78 34.57
CA TYR A 312 -17.50 2.89 35.41
C TYR A 312 -17.58 4.24 36.13
N GLY A 313 -18.75 4.65 36.62
CA GLY A 313 -18.92 5.88 37.41
C GLY A 313 -19.94 6.84 36.82
N ASP A 314 -19.70 8.15 36.92
CA ASP A 314 -20.55 9.16 36.26
C ASP A 314 -20.23 9.21 34.76
N PRO A 315 -21.19 8.94 33.86
CA PRO A 315 -21.00 9.06 32.41
C PRO A 315 -20.74 10.49 31.89
N ARG A 316 -20.69 11.51 32.76
CA ARG A 316 -20.27 12.88 32.44
C ARG A 316 -18.86 13.26 32.93
N ALA A 317 -18.20 12.39 33.70
CA ALA A 317 -16.81 12.60 34.03
C ALA A 317 -15.93 12.42 32.79
N ARG A 318 -14.68 12.91 32.83
CA ARG A 318 -13.65 12.55 31.85
C ARG A 318 -13.45 11.02 31.87
N LEU A 319 -12.95 10.45 30.77
CA LEU A 319 -12.56 9.05 30.76
C LEU A 319 -11.51 8.77 31.85
N PRO A 320 -11.38 7.53 32.33
CA PRO A 320 -10.28 7.14 33.22
C PRO A 320 -8.95 7.32 32.46
N TYR A 321 -8.02 8.06 33.05
CA TYR A 321 -6.79 8.51 32.38
C TYR A 321 -5.56 7.74 32.86
N ILE A 322 -4.81 7.13 31.94
CA ILE A 322 -3.53 6.49 32.20
C ILE A 322 -2.44 7.31 31.53
N ALA A 323 -1.59 7.94 32.34
CA ALA A 323 -0.48 8.76 31.90
C ALA A 323 0.82 8.10 32.33
N THR A 324 1.45 7.32 31.45
CA THR A 324 2.71 6.61 31.77
C THR A 324 3.89 7.57 31.95
N ASN A 325 3.79 8.81 31.47
CA ASN A 325 4.83 9.83 31.59
C ASN A 325 6.21 9.32 31.12
N GLY A 326 6.23 8.62 29.97
CA GLY A 326 7.40 7.94 29.41
C GLY A 326 8.00 6.77 30.22
N LYS A 327 7.42 6.39 31.37
CA LYS A 327 7.95 5.34 32.29
C LYS A 327 7.60 3.92 31.83
N VAL A 328 7.81 3.65 30.55
CA VAL A 328 7.66 2.33 29.91
C VAL A 328 9.03 1.68 29.66
N PRO A 329 9.15 0.33 29.66
CA PRO A 329 10.40 -0.35 29.34
C PRO A 329 10.90 -0.04 27.91
N ASN A 330 12.16 0.40 27.78
CA ASN A 330 12.81 0.53 26.48
C ASN A 330 12.90 -0.87 25.81
N PRO A 331 12.48 -1.06 24.55
CA PRO A 331 12.44 -2.37 23.90
C PRO A 331 13.78 -2.80 23.27
N PHE A 332 14.83 -2.00 23.41
CA PHE A 332 16.19 -2.28 22.94
C PHE A 332 17.15 -2.55 24.10
N ARG A 333 18.28 -3.20 23.78
CA ARG A 333 19.46 -3.25 24.63
C ARG A 333 20.37 -2.05 24.36
N ALA A 334 21.37 -1.85 25.21
CA ALA A 334 22.37 -0.78 25.08
C ALA A 334 23.21 -0.83 23.79
N ASP A 335 23.18 -1.93 23.04
CA ASP A 335 23.82 -2.09 21.72
C ASP A 335 22.88 -1.78 20.53
N GLY A 336 21.63 -1.39 20.79
CA GLY A 336 20.63 -1.14 19.74
C GLY A 336 20.05 -2.41 19.08
N THR A 337 20.29 -3.59 19.65
CA THR A 337 19.53 -4.82 19.33
C THR A 337 18.19 -4.83 20.06
N LYS A 338 17.17 -5.52 19.51
CA LYS A 338 15.90 -5.71 20.23
C LYS A 338 16.12 -6.56 21.48
N ASN A 339 15.49 -6.17 22.59
CA ASN A 339 15.48 -6.94 23.81
C ASN A 339 14.21 -7.81 23.88
N PRO A 340 14.28 -9.15 23.74
CA PRO A 340 13.10 -10.02 23.80
C PRO A 340 12.31 -9.91 25.11
N GLU A 341 12.94 -9.49 26.20
CA GLU A 341 12.28 -9.32 27.50
C GLU A 341 11.32 -8.12 27.51
N THR A 342 11.69 -7.00 26.88
CA THR A 342 10.94 -5.72 26.94
C THR A 342 10.25 -5.31 25.63
N VAL A 343 10.58 -5.94 24.49
CA VAL A 343 9.90 -5.67 23.21
C VAL A 343 8.39 -5.94 23.29
N GLY A 344 7.58 -4.98 22.84
CA GLY A 344 6.12 -5.04 22.94
C GLY A 344 5.55 -4.76 24.34
N LEU A 345 6.33 -4.15 25.24
CA LEU A 345 5.86 -3.65 26.56
C LEU A 345 5.78 -2.11 26.61
N THR A 346 5.68 -1.44 25.46
CA THR A 346 5.92 0.00 25.29
C THR A 346 4.69 0.89 25.46
N GLY A 347 3.50 0.30 25.64
CA GLY A 347 2.23 1.04 25.73
C GLY A 347 1.81 1.49 27.12
N ALA A 348 0.89 2.45 27.19
CA ALA A 348 0.13 2.75 28.41
C ALA A 348 -0.80 1.58 28.79
N ILE A 349 -1.37 0.89 27.80
CA ILE A 349 -1.93 -0.47 27.94
C ILE A 349 -1.07 -1.46 27.15
N VAL A 350 -0.82 -2.64 27.72
CA VAL A 350 0.00 -3.70 27.10
C VAL A 350 -0.71 -5.04 27.13
N LEU A 351 -0.71 -5.73 25.98
CA LEU A 351 -1.10 -7.14 25.83
C LEU A 351 0.00 -7.89 25.06
N ARG A 352 0.67 -8.87 25.68
CA ARG A 352 1.76 -9.64 25.01
C ARG A 352 1.56 -11.14 25.17
N ASN A 353 1.46 -11.85 24.04
CA ASN A 353 1.03 -13.26 23.97
C ASN A 353 -0.32 -13.51 24.66
N GLN A 354 -1.26 -12.58 24.46
CA GLN A 354 -2.60 -12.55 25.07
C GLN A 354 -3.65 -12.38 23.97
N GLN A 355 -4.86 -12.94 24.18
CA GLN A 355 -5.95 -12.92 23.19
C GLN A 355 -7.35 -12.90 23.83
N TYR A 356 -8.38 -12.62 23.04
CA TYR A 356 -9.75 -12.34 23.46
C TYR A 356 -9.85 -11.16 24.45
N PHE A 357 -9.50 -9.96 23.98
CA PHE A 357 -9.57 -8.71 24.74
C PHE A 357 -10.47 -7.67 24.09
N GLU A 358 -11.20 -6.95 24.93
CA GLU A 358 -11.94 -5.74 24.58
C GLU A 358 -11.37 -4.57 25.40
N ILE A 359 -11.09 -3.42 24.78
CA ILE A 359 -10.57 -2.22 25.43
C ILE A 359 -11.44 -1.04 24.99
N ASP A 360 -12.11 -0.39 25.94
CA ASP A 360 -13.02 0.71 25.64
C ASP A 360 -13.01 1.83 26.68
N HIS A 361 -13.45 3.04 26.28
CA HIS A 361 -13.69 4.19 27.16
C HIS A 361 -12.50 4.57 28.07
N VAL A 362 -11.28 4.60 27.55
CA VAL A 362 -10.06 5.04 28.27
C VAL A 362 -9.35 6.18 27.55
N GLU A 363 -8.60 6.96 28.32
CA GLU A 363 -7.79 8.10 27.83
C GLU A 363 -6.32 7.84 28.19
N LEU A 364 -5.42 7.95 27.21
CA LEU A 364 -4.06 7.42 27.30
C LEU A 364 -3.05 8.46 26.80
N SER A 365 -1.95 8.64 27.53
CA SER A 365 -0.80 9.45 27.11
C SER A 365 0.53 8.83 27.52
N ASN A 366 1.60 9.18 26.80
CA ASN A 366 2.92 8.58 26.95
C ASN A 366 4.01 9.59 26.53
N ASP A 367 4.07 10.73 27.23
CA ASP A 367 4.99 11.86 27.01
C ASP A 367 5.68 12.18 28.36
N ASP A 368 7.02 12.26 28.41
CA ASP A 368 7.76 12.53 29.66
C ASP A 368 8.07 14.02 29.91
N ASP A 369 7.98 14.87 28.89
CA ASP A 369 8.02 16.33 29.02
C ASP A 369 7.18 16.98 27.90
N PHE A 370 5.93 17.30 28.22
CA PHE A 370 4.97 17.99 27.33
C PHE A 370 5.47 19.34 26.77
N ALA A 371 6.62 19.86 27.22
CA ALA A 371 7.28 21.04 26.67
C ALA A 371 8.42 20.74 25.65
N THR A 372 8.87 19.48 25.52
CA THR A 372 10.10 19.11 24.78
C THR A 372 9.96 17.76 24.05
N ASP A 373 9.47 17.78 22.81
CA ASP A 373 9.34 16.57 21.97
C ASP A 373 10.69 15.84 21.74
N ILE A 374 10.71 14.51 21.87
CA ILE A 374 11.85 13.65 21.58
C ILE A 374 12.00 13.49 20.07
N THR A 375 13.02 14.15 19.52
CA THR A 375 13.34 14.06 18.08
C THR A 375 14.21 12.87 17.71
N THR A 376 15.01 12.31 18.63
CA THR A 376 15.98 11.23 18.32
C THR A 376 16.16 10.24 19.47
N GLY A 377 16.60 9.01 19.14
CA GLY A 377 16.97 8.00 20.12
C GLY A 377 16.38 6.62 19.81
N THR A 378 16.25 5.80 20.86
CA THR A 378 15.69 4.43 20.82
C THR A 378 14.49 4.28 21.75
N TYR A 379 13.88 5.39 22.16
CA TYR A 379 12.61 5.37 22.89
C TYR A 379 11.49 4.94 21.95
N VAL A 380 10.53 4.19 22.49
CA VAL A 380 9.39 3.64 21.76
C VAL A 380 8.26 3.65 22.76
N ARG A 381 7.13 4.27 22.40
CA ARG A 381 6.02 4.54 23.30
C ARG A 381 4.73 4.22 22.55
N ASP A 382 3.78 3.54 23.16
CA ASP A 382 2.46 3.32 22.54
C ASP A 382 1.35 3.90 23.42
N GLY A 383 0.17 4.13 22.85
CA GLY A 383 -1.06 4.17 23.64
C GLY A 383 -1.43 2.75 24.08
N ILE A 384 -1.71 1.88 23.11
CA ILE A 384 -2.00 0.45 23.31
C ILE A 384 -1.01 -0.39 22.49
N SER A 385 -0.19 -1.19 23.18
CA SER A 385 0.77 -2.12 22.56
C SER A 385 0.25 -3.55 22.63
N VAL A 386 -0.11 -4.13 21.49
CA VAL A 386 -0.55 -5.53 21.34
C VAL A 386 0.51 -6.30 20.56
N SER A 387 1.05 -7.37 21.15
CA SER A 387 2.19 -8.07 20.55
C SER A 387 2.17 -9.59 20.66
N ILE A 388 2.63 -10.24 19.59
CA ILE A 388 3.07 -11.64 19.60
C ILE A 388 4.59 -11.63 19.68
N ASN A 389 5.15 -12.13 20.78
CA ASN A 389 6.57 -12.43 20.88
C ASN A 389 6.75 -13.94 20.74
N ALA A 390 7.16 -14.35 19.53
CA ALA A 390 7.27 -15.75 19.12
C ALA A 390 8.33 -16.55 19.90
N ASP A 391 9.31 -15.88 20.50
CA ASP A 391 10.34 -16.53 21.33
C ASP A 391 9.89 -16.79 22.76
N LEU A 392 8.81 -16.12 23.20
CA LEU A 392 8.19 -16.28 24.52
C LEU A 392 6.92 -17.14 24.48
N LEU A 393 6.63 -17.81 23.36
CA LEU A 393 5.56 -18.80 23.27
C LEU A 393 6.09 -20.18 23.67
N GLU A 394 5.40 -20.85 24.60
CA GLU A 394 5.72 -22.24 24.97
C GLU A 394 5.44 -23.22 23.82
N ALA A 395 6.12 -24.36 23.81
CA ALA A 395 5.94 -25.37 22.76
C ALA A 395 4.52 -25.96 22.78
N GLY A 396 3.71 -25.61 21.77
CA GLY A 396 2.30 -25.98 21.70
C GLY A 396 1.33 -24.96 22.32
N ALA A 397 1.82 -23.79 22.75
CA ALA A 397 0.96 -22.63 22.97
C ALA A 397 0.32 -22.17 21.65
N ASP A 398 -0.76 -21.38 21.75
CA ASP A 398 -1.37 -20.78 20.57
C ASP A 398 -0.42 -19.73 19.96
N SER A 399 -0.34 -19.73 18.63
CA SER A 399 0.46 -18.77 17.87
C SER A 399 -0.40 -17.81 17.06
N VAL A 400 -1.72 -18.01 17.02
CA VAL A 400 -2.67 -17.05 16.46
C VAL A 400 -3.35 -16.36 17.65
N MET A 401 -3.34 -15.03 17.67
CA MET A 401 -4.05 -14.28 18.72
C MET A 401 -5.39 -13.82 18.14
N ASP A 402 -6.47 -14.42 18.61
CA ASP A 402 -7.83 -14.20 18.11
C ASP A 402 -8.59 -13.17 18.96
N HIS A 403 -9.48 -12.42 18.30
CA HIS A 403 -10.47 -11.51 18.89
C HIS A 403 -9.91 -10.34 19.71
N PHE A 404 -9.84 -9.17 19.07
CA PHE A 404 -9.53 -7.89 19.71
C PHE A 404 -10.56 -6.82 19.37
N ARG A 405 -10.97 -6.01 20.35
CA ARG A 405 -11.78 -4.79 20.16
C ARG A 405 -11.09 -3.61 20.84
N VAL A 406 -10.95 -2.49 20.14
CA VAL A 406 -10.44 -1.22 20.67
C VAL A 406 -11.38 -0.10 20.22
N SER A 407 -12.15 0.50 21.13
CA SER A 407 -13.16 1.50 20.75
C SER A 407 -13.46 2.59 21.78
N ASP A 408 -13.84 3.78 21.29
CA ASP A 408 -14.02 4.99 22.11
C ASP A 408 -12.80 5.30 23.02
N VAL A 409 -11.60 4.90 22.59
CA VAL A 409 -10.31 5.27 23.21
C VAL A 409 -9.86 6.62 22.70
N HIS A 410 -9.35 7.46 23.60
CA HIS A 410 -8.60 8.65 23.24
C HIS A 410 -7.12 8.44 23.55
N VAL A 411 -6.25 8.56 22.55
CA VAL A 411 -4.80 8.66 22.75
C VAL A 411 -4.36 10.05 22.36
N HIS A 412 -3.61 10.71 23.24
CA HIS A 412 -3.03 12.02 22.98
C HIS A 412 -1.67 12.15 23.66
N ASP A 413 -0.83 13.07 23.18
CA ASP A 413 0.49 13.34 23.73
C ASP A 413 1.27 12.03 23.93
N LEU A 414 1.57 11.40 22.79
CA LEU A 414 2.42 10.24 22.66
C LEU A 414 3.69 10.72 21.99
N ASP A 415 4.70 11.02 22.80
CA ASP A 415 5.98 11.54 22.34
C ASP A 415 6.99 10.40 22.08
N GLY A 416 7.78 10.53 21.02
CA GLY A 416 8.83 9.57 20.69
C GLY A 416 9.65 10.01 19.48
N PRO A 417 10.84 9.40 19.27
CA PRO A 417 11.78 9.79 18.23
C PRO A 417 11.14 9.77 16.86
N SER A 418 10.90 10.97 16.31
CA SER A 418 10.40 11.23 14.95
C SER A 418 11.47 10.95 13.87
N THR A 419 12.14 9.81 14.00
CA THR A 419 13.17 9.27 13.09
C THR A 419 13.05 7.75 13.04
N TRP A 420 13.33 7.15 11.88
CA TRP A 420 13.08 5.73 11.59
C TRP A 420 13.48 4.76 12.71
N GLN A 421 12.52 3.97 13.21
CA GLN A 421 12.74 3.00 14.27
C GLN A 421 12.69 1.56 13.76
N LYS A 422 13.52 0.69 14.34
CA LYS A 422 13.45 -0.77 14.09
C LYS A 422 12.20 -1.44 14.68
N ILE A 423 11.37 -0.69 15.41
CA ILE A 423 10.11 -1.09 16.05
C ILE A 423 9.15 0.06 15.78
N HIS A 424 8.07 -0.19 15.05
CA HIS A 424 7.05 0.83 14.82
C HIS A 424 6.23 1.06 16.09
N TYR A 425 5.66 2.25 16.24
CA TYR A 425 4.86 2.60 17.41
C TYR A 425 3.81 3.65 17.10
N GLY A 426 2.79 3.72 17.95
CA GLY A 426 1.65 4.59 17.71
C GLY A 426 0.55 4.50 18.76
N GLY A 427 -0.54 5.22 18.50
CA GLY A 427 -1.71 5.26 19.38
C GLY A 427 -2.28 3.86 19.66
N VAL A 428 -2.49 3.06 18.61
CA VAL A 428 -2.76 1.62 18.71
C VAL A 428 -1.77 0.86 17.82
N ASN A 429 -1.03 -0.08 18.40
CA ASN A 429 0.07 -0.79 17.76
C ASN A 429 -0.12 -2.31 17.86
N PHE A 430 -0.11 -3.01 16.72
CA PHE A 430 -0.12 -4.47 16.62
C PHE A 430 1.15 -4.96 15.92
N GLN A 431 1.98 -5.76 16.60
CA GLN A 431 3.26 -6.25 16.06
C GLN A 431 3.56 -7.72 16.39
N VAL A 432 4.32 -8.37 15.51
CA VAL A 432 4.86 -9.71 15.71
C VAL A 432 6.39 -9.62 15.79
N PHE A 433 7.00 -10.29 16.77
CA PHE A 433 8.43 -10.23 17.04
C PHE A 433 9.05 -11.63 17.14
N GLY A 434 10.22 -11.82 16.52
CA GLY A 434 11.09 -12.98 16.73
C GLY A 434 12.56 -12.65 16.51
N SER A 435 13.45 -13.30 17.28
CA SER A 435 14.91 -13.12 17.22
C SER A 435 15.63 -14.11 16.28
N LYS A 436 14.88 -14.95 15.57
CA LYS A 436 15.35 -15.85 14.49
C LYS A 436 14.88 -15.35 13.12
N SER A 437 15.39 -15.93 12.04
CA SER A 437 14.85 -15.66 10.71
C SER A 437 13.40 -16.15 10.59
N TYR A 438 12.56 -15.44 9.81
CA TYR A 438 11.20 -15.91 9.48
C TYR A 438 11.23 -17.32 8.85
N LYS A 439 12.35 -17.68 8.20
CA LYS A 439 12.61 -18.97 7.55
C LYS A 439 12.64 -20.13 8.56
N GLU A 440 12.93 -19.85 9.83
CA GLU A 440 13.02 -20.82 10.94
C GLU A 440 11.70 -21.03 11.73
N TYR A 441 10.76 -20.08 11.68
CA TYR A 441 9.43 -20.24 12.29
C TYR A 441 8.50 -21.04 11.36
N GLY A 442 7.43 -21.61 11.93
CA GLY A 442 6.41 -22.32 11.16
C GLY A 442 5.62 -21.42 10.21
N THR A 443 5.05 -22.01 9.16
CA THR A 443 4.11 -21.36 8.23
C THR A 443 2.69 -21.36 8.82
N GLY A 444 1.88 -20.33 8.57
CA GLY A 444 0.47 -20.29 8.97
C GLY A 444 0.22 -20.06 10.47
N GLY A 445 1.12 -19.32 11.14
CA GLY A 445 1.00 -18.94 12.56
C GLY A 445 1.70 -17.61 12.85
N HIS A 446 1.75 -17.20 14.11
CA HIS A 446 2.32 -15.91 14.55
C HIS A 446 1.64 -14.69 13.89
N TYR A 447 0.31 -14.61 13.97
CA TYR A 447 -0.48 -13.50 13.40
C TYR A 447 -1.73 -13.17 14.24
N PHE A 448 -2.33 -11.99 14.00
CA PHE A 448 -3.57 -11.54 14.66
C PHE A 448 -4.82 -11.86 13.85
N LYS A 449 -5.93 -12.14 14.52
CA LYS A 449 -7.21 -12.47 13.88
C LYS A 449 -8.42 -11.83 14.57
N ASP A 450 -9.48 -11.50 13.82
CA ASP A 450 -10.71 -10.87 14.31
C ASP A 450 -10.42 -9.59 15.11
N VAL A 451 -9.77 -8.62 14.48
CA VAL A 451 -9.39 -7.34 15.10
C VAL A 451 -10.37 -6.25 14.66
N ARG A 452 -10.83 -5.43 15.63
CA ARG A 452 -11.52 -4.16 15.37
C ARG A 452 -10.86 -3.01 16.12
N ILE A 453 -10.57 -1.93 15.40
CA ILE A 453 -10.11 -0.66 15.95
C ILE A 453 -11.11 0.39 15.44
N GLU A 454 -12.08 0.78 16.27
CA GLU A 454 -13.24 1.56 15.81
C GLU A 454 -13.67 2.72 16.72
N ASN A 455 -13.98 3.89 16.16
CA ASN A 455 -14.44 5.10 16.88
C ASN A 455 -13.41 5.74 17.85
N ASN A 456 -12.11 5.60 17.60
CA ASN A 456 -11.05 6.14 18.45
C ASN A 456 -10.59 7.55 18.00
N THR A 457 -9.94 8.29 18.91
CA THR A 457 -9.42 9.65 18.66
C THR A 457 -7.94 9.76 19.02
N PHE A 458 -7.12 10.11 18.04
CA PHE A 458 -5.66 10.24 18.12
C PHE A 458 -5.24 11.69 17.88
N LYS A 459 -4.41 12.28 18.76
CA LYS A 459 -3.97 13.69 18.64
C LYS A 459 -2.55 13.94 19.18
N LYS A 460 -1.65 14.52 18.39
CA LYS A 460 -0.20 14.63 18.72
C LYS A 460 0.36 13.25 19.10
N VAL A 461 0.44 12.37 18.12
CA VAL A 461 0.92 10.98 18.31
C VAL A 461 2.00 10.60 17.31
N GLU A 462 3.02 9.93 17.84
CA GLU A 462 4.19 9.45 17.11
C GLU A 462 4.22 7.91 17.11
N LEU A 463 4.77 7.22 16.11
CA LEU A 463 4.93 7.69 14.73
C LEU A 463 3.58 7.68 13.99
N HIS A 464 2.66 6.80 14.40
CA HIS A 464 1.37 6.54 13.74
C HIS A 464 0.18 6.73 14.68
N ALA A 465 -1.01 7.00 14.14
CA ALA A 465 -2.26 6.85 14.91
C ALA A 465 -2.60 5.37 15.11
N VAL A 466 -2.54 4.58 14.03
CA VAL A 466 -2.61 3.12 14.07
C VAL A 466 -1.46 2.51 13.28
N GLN A 467 -0.70 1.64 13.94
CA GLN A 467 0.20 0.68 13.30
C GLN A 467 -0.43 -0.71 13.41
N PHE A 468 -0.71 -1.37 12.28
CA PHE A 468 -1.26 -2.71 12.28
C PHE A 468 -0.35 -3.78 11.64
N ALA A 469 -0.20 -4.92 12.33
CA ALA A 469 0.43 -6.17 11.91
C ALA A 469 1.82 -6.09 11.26
N PHE A 470 2.70 -5.19 11.73
CA PHE A 470 4.10 -5.21 11.28
C PHE A 470 4.80 -6.46 11.87
N ASN A 471 5.24 -7.38 11.01
CA ASN A 471 5.99 -8.57 11.44
C ASN A 471 7.49 -8.29 11.38
N TRP A 472 8.21 -8.56 12.48
CA TRP A 472 9.66 -8.33 12.56
C TRP A 472 10.39 -9.56 13.07
N PHE A 473 11.14 -10.18 12.16
CA PHE A 473 12.00 -11.32 12.42
C PHE A 473 13.47 -10.94 12.18
N ALA A 474 14.41 -11.72 12.71
CA ALA A 474 15.84 -11.50 12.50
C ALA A 474 16.30 -12.03 11.13
N ALA A 475 15.87 -11.35 10.08
CA ALA A 475 16.41 -11.43 8.73
C ALA A 475 16.19 -10.07 8.06
N ASP A 476 17.22 -9.52 7.41
CA ASP A 476 17.18 -8.22 6.76
C ASP A 476 17.84 -8.25 5.35
N GLY A 477 17.51 -7.25 4.54
CA GLY A 477 18.02 -7.10 3.17
C GLY A 477 17.92 -8.39 2.33
N GLN A 478 19.06 -8.83 1.82
CA GLN A 478 19.18 -10.02 0.97
C GLN A 478 18.94 -11.34 1.73
N ASP A 479 19.25 -11.42 3.04
CA ASP A 479 19.03 -12.63 3.85
C ASP A 479 17.54 -12.86 4.15
N ALA A 480 16.73 -11.80 4.15
CA ALA A 480 15.26 -11.87 4.15
C ALA A 480 14.63 -11.94 2.74
N GLY A 481 15.41 -11.80 1.67
CA GLY A 481 14.90 -11.87 0.30
C GLY A 481 14.56 -13.30 -0.15
N GLU A 482 13.77 -13.39 -1.22
CA GLU A 482 13.43 -14.62 -1.91
C GLU A 482 13.05 -14.37 -3.39
N TYR A 483 13.03 -15.44 -4.20
CA TYR A 483 12.63 -15.38 -5.61
C TYR A 483 11.17 -15.80 -5.76
N ASP A 484 10.42 -15.12 -6.62
CA ASP A 484 9.03 -15.45 -6.93
C ASP A 484 8.89 -16.59 -7.99
N GLU A 485 7.65 -16.92 -8.34
CA GLU A 485 7.34 -17.98 -9.31
C GLU A 485 7.82 -17.67 -10.75
N SER A 486 8.18 -16.42 -11.06
CA SER A 486 8.77 -15.99 -12.35
C SER A 486 10.30 -16.02 -12.35
N GLY A 487 10.92 -16.04 -11.17
CA GLY A 487 12.37 -15.91 -11.00
C GLY A 487 12.85 -14.46 -10.83
N LYS A 488 11.94 -13.49 -10.63
CA LYS A 488 12.30 -12.16 -10.13
C LYS A 488 12.70 -12.26 -8.67
N PHE A 489 13.77 -11.57 -8.28
CA PHE A 489 14.20 -11.47 -6.89
C PHE A 489 13.44 -10.34 -6.19
N HIS A 490 12.99 -10.61 -4.96
CA HIS A 490 12.40 -9.62 -4.07
C HIS A 490 13.30 -9.45 -2.85
N GLU A 491 13.66 -8.21 -2.54
CA GLU A 491 14.41 -7.86 -1.33
C GLU A 491 13.57 -8.13 -0.08
N GLY A 492 14.22 -8.46 1.04
CA GLY A 492 13.51 -8.92 2.23
C GLY A 492 12.60 -7.90 2.92
N TRP A 493 12.73 -6.63 2.57
CA TRP A 493 11.82 -5.56 2.99
C TRP A 493 10.56 -5.49 2.13
N GLU A 494 10.55 -5.98 0.89
CA GLU A 494 9.34 -6.08 0.05
C GLU A 494 8.37 -7.19 0.55
N GLN A 495 8.77 -7.95 1.59
CA GLN A 495 7.95 -8.87 2.39
C GLN A 495 7.12 -9.94 1.63
N LEU A 496 7.55 -10.35 0.43
CA LEU A 496 6.96 -11.48 -0.31
C LEU A 496 6.82 -12.77 0.54
N TRP A 497 7.71 -12.94 1.51
CA TRP A 497 7.69 -14.05 2.46
C TRP A 497 6.44 -14.13 3.36
N VAL A 498 5.70 -13.03 3.54
CA VAL A 498 4.41 -13.03 4.25
C VAL A 498 3.39 -13.86 3.45
N ARG A 499 3.38 -13.68 2.12
CA ARG A 499 2.56 -14.46 1.18
C ARG A 499 2.98 -15.92 1.14
N THR A 500 4.26 -16.21 0.91
CA THR A 500 4.74 -17.59 0.68
C THR A 500 4.67 -18.48 1.93
N ARG A 501 4.52 -17.89 3.13
CA ARG A 501 4.43 -18.61 4.42
C ARG A 501 3.08 -18.48 5.15
N ASP A 502 2.09 -17.81 4.56
CA ASP A 502 0.79 -17.48 5.18
C ASP A 502 0.92 -16.81 6.57
N LEU A 503 1.78 -15.79 6.67
CA LEU A 503 2.00 -15.02 7.91
C LEU A 503 1.12 -13.76 8.00
N TYR A 504 0.02 -13.73 7.22
CA TYR A 504 -0.96 -12.66 7.23
C TYR A 504 -1.76 -12.61 8.53
N SER A 505 -1.83 -11.43 9.16
CA SER A 505 -2.93 -11.12 10.09
C SER A 505 -4.22 -10.96 9.29
N ARG A 506 -5.37 -11.42 9.82
CA ARG A 506 -6.57 -11.58 8.97
C ARG A 506 -7.90 -11.32 9.65
N ASP A 507 -8.90 -11.00 8.83
CA ASP A 507 -10.26 -10.63 9.25
C ASP A 507 -10.23 -9.39 10.16
N VAL A 508 -9.84 -8.24 9.57
CA VAL A 508 -9.49 -7.01 10.29
C VAL A 508 -10.38 -5.84 9.84
N SER A 509 -10.86 -5.03 10.78
CA SER A 509 -11.63 -3.82 10.49
C SER A 509 -11.08 -2.62 11.28
N ILE A 510 -10.76 -1.54 10.58
CA ILE A 510 -10.26 -0.29 11.16
C ILE A 510 -11.17 0.82 10.66
N SER A 511 -12.03 1.38 11.52
CA SER A 511 -13.08 2.29 11.03
C SER A 511 -13.50 3.41 11.97
N HIS A 512 -14.05 4.50 11.42
CA HIS A 512 -14.60 5.61 12.21
C HIS A 512 -13.59 6.29 13.17
N ASN A 513 -12.29 6.11 12.95
CA ASN A 513 -11.23 6.71 13.77
C ASN A 513 -10.87 8.10 13.24
N TYR A 514 -10.50 9.02 14.14
CA TYR A 514 -10.01 10.36 13.80
C TYR A 514 -8.55 10.52 14.27
N ALA A 515 -7.68 11.00 13.38
CA ALA A 515 -6.27 11.25 13.65
C ALA A 515 -5.88 12.70 13.31
N GLU A 516 -5.25 13.40 14.25
CA GLU A 516 -4.84 14.81 14.11
C GLU A 516 -3.38 15.03 14.52
N SER A 517 -2.61 15.71 13.68
CA SER A 517 -1.18 16.00 13.90
C SER A 517 -0.36 14.75 14.22
N VAL A 518 -0.28 13.82 13.27
CA VAL A 518 0.53 12.60 13.39
C VAL A 518 1.97 12.87 12.95
N GLY A 519 2.94 12.33 13.69
CA GLY A 519 4.37 12.53 13.42
C GLY A 519 4.83 12.01 12.06
N GLN A 520 4.45 10.77 11.71
CA GLN A 520 4.65 10.12 10.41
C GLN A 520 3.28 9.88 9.73
N GLY A 521 3.11 8.82 8.93
CA GLY A 521 1.83 8.44 8.33
C GLY A 521 0.80 8.01 9.37
N ALA A 522 -0.47 8.39 9.18
CA ALA A 522 -1.50 8.22 10.19
C ALA A 522 -1.94 6.76 10.39
N PHE A 523 -2.20 6.05 9.30
CA PHE A 523 -2.72 4.68 9.30
C PHE A 523 -1.81 3.77 8.49
N GLN A 524 -0.77 3.21 9.13
CA GLN A 524 0.07 2.18 8.51
C GLN A 524 -0.50 0.80 8.80
N PHE A 525 -0.86 0.07 7.75
CA PHE A 525 -1.18 -1.36 7.81
C PHE A 525 -0.07 -2.14 7.12
N ALA A 526 0.30 -3.30 7.67
CA ALA A 526 1.23 -4.22 7.06
C ALA A 526 0.67 -5.66 7.11
N ASN A 527 1.15 -6.52 6.22
CA ASN A 527 1.08 -7.99 6.33
C ASN A 527 -0.33 -8.51 6.64
N SER A 528 -1.35 -7.92 6.00
CA SER A 528 -2.76 -8.11 6.35
C SER A 528 -3.59 -8.65 5.20
N LYS A 529 -4.56 -9.53 5.53
CA LYS A 529 -5.47 -10.19 4.58
C LYS A 529 -6.93 -10.04 5.00
N HIS A 530 -7.84 -9.76 4.08
CA HIS A 530 -9.24 -9.40 4.42
C HIS A 530 -9.30 -8.22 5.40
N LEU A 531 -8.48 -7.20 5.19
CA LEU A 531 -8.54 -5.94 5.93
C LEU A 531 -9.55 -5.01 5.26
N ILE A 532 -10.42 -4.40 6.06
CA ILE A 532 -11.28 -3.28 5.65
C ILE A 532 -10.90 -2.06 6.49
N SER A 533 -10.42 -1.02 5.82
CA SER A 533 -10.19 0.30 6.42
C SER A 533 -11.24 1.26 5.90
N GLU A 534 -12.18 1.70 6.75
CA GLU A 534 -13.29 2.53 6.28
C GLU A 534 -13.75 3.66 7.19
N TYR A 535 -14.14 4.80 6.61
CA TYR A 535 -14.57 5.98 7.37
C TYR A 535 -13.54 6.44 8.41
N ASN A 536 -12.23 6.35 8.13
CA ASN A 536 -11.20 6.98 8.96
C ASN A 536 -10.87 8.39 8.45
N GLU A 537 -10.62 9.32 9.37
CA GLU A 537 -10.38 10.75 9.10
C GLU A 537 -8.95 11.11 9.54
N VAL A 538 -8.17 11.74 8.65
CA VAL A 538 -6.80 12.21 8.92
C VAL A 538 -6.69 13.70 8.65
N ASN A 539 -6.22 14.44 9.65
CA ASN A 539 -6.05 15.89 9.65
C ASN A 539 -4.59 16.22 10.06
N GLY A 540 -3.70 16.31 9.07
CA GLY A 540 -2.26 16.51 9.29
C GLY A 540 -1.51 15.23 9.66
N PHE A 541 -0.73 14.74 8.69
CA PHE A 541 0.22 13.63 8.84
C PHE A 541 1.63 14.08 8.39
N LEU A 542 2.64 13.26 8.63
CA LEU A 542 4.06 13.55 8.37
C LEU A 542 4.57 14.86 9.00
N GLN A 543 3.95 15.29 10.11
CA GLN A 543 4.12 16.64 10.68
C GLN A 543 5.46 16.83 11.42
N ARG A 544 6.17 15.75 11.78
CA ARG A 544 7.40 15.81 12.59
C ARG A 544 8.53 14.90 12.08
N TYR A 545 8.27 14.06 11.07
CA TYR A 545 9.19 13.07 10.53
C TYR A 545 9.69 13.47 9.14
N ASP A 546 10.98 13.76 9.02
CA ASP A 546 11.63 14.31 7.81
C ASP A 546 12.12 13.20 6.84
N ALA A 547 11.20 12.35 6.39
CA ALA A 547 11.40 11.30 5.38
C ALA A 547 10.07 10.67 4.90
N VAL A 548 10.18 9.73 3.95
CA VAL A 548 9.10 8.90 3.33
C VAL A 548 7.98 8.40 4.28
N SER A 549 6.73 8.66 3.89
CA SER A 549 5.48 8.05 4.39
C SER A 549 4.25 8.66 3.70
N CYS A 550 3.09 7.98 3.83
CA CYS A 550 1.80 8.36 3.26
C CYS A 550 0.70 8.45 4.35
N GLY A 551 -0.43 9.08 4.05
CA GLY A 551 -1.52 9.30 5.02
C GLY A 551 -2.15 8.00 5.53
N LEU A 552 -2.58 7.12 4.62
CA LEU A 552 -3.18 5.81 4.91
C LEU A 552 -2.72 4.80 3.86
N TYR A 553 -2.09 3.70 4.29
CA TYR A 553 -1.48 2.73 3.40
C TYR A 553 -1.49 1.28 3.91
N LEU A 554 -1.43 0.33 2.98
CA LEU A 554 -1.31 -1.11 3.25
C LEU A 554 -0.07 -1.66 2.54
N TRP A 555 0.83 -2.26 3.31
CA TRP A 555 2.05 -2.90 2.83
C TRP A 555 1.96 -4.42 2.82
N ALA A 556 2.46 -5.06 1.76
CA ALA A 556 2.50 -6.52 1.61
C ALA A 556 1.16 -7.20 1.99
N GLY A 557 0.06 -6.63 1.51
CA GLY A 557 -1.31 -7.04 1.84
C GLY A 557 -1.97 -7.96 0.81
N ALA A 558 -3.13 -8.50 1.15
CA ALA A 558 -3.93 -9.31 0.23
C ALA A 558 -5.45 -9.17 0.43
N ASP A 559 -6.24 -9.25 -0.64
CA ASP A 559 -7.71 -9.32 -0.60
C ASP A 559 -8.35 -8.28 0.33
N SER A 560 -7.95 -7.00 0.22
CA SER A 560 -8.22 -5.94 1.21
C SER A 560 -8.70 -4.63 0.58
N VAL A 561 -9.49 -3.86 1.33
CA VAL A 561 -10.21 -2.68 0.81
C VAL A 561 -10.05 -1.47 1.73
N MET A 562 -9.67 -0.34 1.15
CA MET A 562 -9.63 0.99 1.77
C MET A 562 -10.76 1.83 1.16
N GLN A 563 -11.78 2.19 1.96
CA GLN A 563 -12.96 2.88 1.43
C GLN A 563 -13.59 3.96 2.32
N TYR A 564 -14.16 5.01 1.73
CA TYR A 564 -14.84 6.09 2.47
C TYR A 564 -13.97 6.82 3.52
N ASN A 565 -12.64 6.74 3.40
CA ASN A 565 -11.72 7.49 4.26
C ASN A 565 -11.57 8.94 3.76
N GLU A 566 -11.23 9.86 4.66
CA GLU A 566 -11.04 11.29 4.40
C GLU A 566 -9.65 11.71 4.88
N VAL A 567 -8.76 12.17 3.98
CA VAL A 567 -7.36 12.52 4.32
C VAL A 567 -6.99 13.89 3.77
N TYR A 568 -6.56 14.79 4.66
CA TYR A 568 -6.23 16.17 4.32
C TYR A 568 -5.13 16.77 5.20
N GLY A 569 -4.56 17.89 4.73
CA GLY A 569 -3.49 18.61 5.43
C GLY A 569 -2.15 17.88 5.39
N GLY A 570 -1.91 17.09 4.34
CA GLY A 570 -0.60 16.50 4.07
C GLY A 570 0.52 17.54 3.88
N PRO A 571 1.79 17.11 3.95
CA PRO A 571 2.95 17.98 3.82
C PRO A 571 3.12 18.52 2.39
N ASP A 572 3.99 19.53 2.26
CA ASP A 572 4.49 20.13 1.01
C ASP A 572 5.83 19.53 0.56
N ASN A 573 6.19 18.33 1.03
CA ASN A 573 7.54 17.77 0.87
C ASN A 573 7.68 16.76 -0.27
N GLU A 574 8.88 16.71 -0.87
CA GLU A 574 9.17 15.96 -2.09
C GLU A 574 9.12 14.42 -1.93
N PHE A 575 9.10 13.87 -0.70
CA PHE A 575 9.30 12.43 -0.41
C PHE A 575 8.23 11.51 -1.02
N ASP A 576 7.22 11.12 -0.25
CA ASP A 576 5.97 10.54 -0.77
C ASP A 576 4.87 11.56 -0.49
N GLY A 577 4.46 11.68 0.78
CA GLY A 577 3.60 12.74 1.29
C GLY A 577 2.14 12.66 0.87
N THR A 578 1.78 11.70 0.01
CA THR A 578 0.44 11.51 -0.53
C THR A 578 -0.54 10.96 0.51
N PRO A 579 -1.84 11.23 0.38
CA PRO A 579 -2.88 10.68 1.25
C PRO A 579 -2.98 9.14 1.14
N TRP A 580 -2.71 8.58 -0.05
CA TRP A 580 -2.83 7.14 -0.36
C TRP A 580 -1.53 6.56 -0.92
N ASP A 581 -1.40 5.23 -0.88
CA ASP A 581 -0.25 4.50 -1.42
C ASP A 581 -0.61 3.08 -1.92
N LEU A 582 -0.26 2.79 -3.17
CA LEU A 582 -0.20 1.43 -3.72
C LEU A 582 1.19 0.82 -3.51
N GLU A 583 1.46 0.52 -2.24
CA GLU A 583 2.71 -0.05 -1.73
C GLU A 583 3.02 -1.43 -2.35
N TYR A 584 4.25 -1.89 -2.19
CA TYR A 584 4.78 -3.15 -2.68
C TYR A 584 3.99 -4.38 -2.22
N THR A 585 3.98 -5.40 -3.09
CA THR A 585 3.60 -6.78 -2.75
C THR A 585 2.11 -6.90 -2.34
N ASN A 586 1.27 -6.02 -2.87
CA ASN A 586 -0.17 -6.03 -2.66
C ASN A 586 -0.89 -6.90 -3.70
N PHE A 587 -1.80 -7.77 -3.26
CA PHE A 587 -2.52 -8.71 -4.13
C PHE A 587 -4.04 -8.59 -3.94
N ASN A 588 -4.78 -8.21 -4.99
CA ASN A 588 -6.23 -7.93 -4.90
C ASN A 588 -6.54 -6.85 -3.86
N VAL A 589 -5.92 -5.67 -4.01
CA VAL A 589 -6.09 -4.54 -3.08
C VAL A 589 -6.83 -3.40 -3.77
N THR A 590 -7.80 -2.80 -3.07
CA THR A 590 -8.69 -1.77 -3.67
C THR A 590 -8.80 -0.52 -2.81
N TYR A 591 -8.47 0.64 -3.39
CA TYR A 591 -8.86 1.96 -2.87
C TYR A 591 -10.12 2.42 -3.59
N GLN A 592 -11.25 2.57 -2.88
CA GLN A 592 -12.51 3.01 -3.48
C GLN A 592 -13.31 3.99 -2.65
N PHE A 593 -13.94 4.98 -3.29
CA PHE A 593 -14.82 5.94 -2.60
C PHE A 593 -14.13 6.75 -1.49
N ASN A 594 -12.80 6.91 -1.53
CA ASN A 594 -12.07 7.75 -0.58
C ASN A 594 -12.06 9.20 -1.08
N TYR A 595 -12.03 10.15 -0.15
CA TYR A 595 -11.93 11.58 -0.41
C TYR A 595 -10.59 12.09 0.12
N SER A 596 -9.81 12.75 -0.74
CA SER A 596 -8.65 13.53 -0.29
C SER A 596 -8.77 14.96 -0.77
N HIS A 597 -8.26 15.87 0.05
CA HIS A 597 -8.14 17.26 -0.34
C HIS A 597 -7.01 17.98 0.39
N ASP A 598 -6.48 19.05 -0.21
CA ASP A 598 -5.43 19.90 0.37
C ASP A 598 -4.17 19.12 0.80
N ASN A 599 -3.75 18.11 0.04
CA ASN A 599 -2.49 17.40 0.24
C ASN A 599 -1.45 17.89 -0.78
N ALA A 600 -0.56 18.77 -0.34
CA ALA A 600 0.37 19.49 -1.24
C ALA A 600 1.40 18.58 -1.94
N ALA A 601 1.69 17.40 -1.40
CA ALA A 601 2.58 16.42 -2.04
C ALA A 601 1.89 15.54 -3.12
N GLY A 602 0.56 15.64 -3.31
CA GLY A 602 -0.17 14.94 -4.38
C GLY A 602 -1.22 13.94 -3.88
N TRP A 603 -1.60 12.97 -4.73
CA TRP A 603 -2.74 12.08 -4.48
C TRP A 603 -2.37 10.64 -4.11
N MET A 604 -1.59 9.92 -4.94
CA MET A 604 -1.30 8.50 -4.69
C MET A 604 0.13 8.12 -5.05
N ALA A 605 0.89 7.66 -4.06
CA ALA A 605 2.16 6.98 -4.28
C ALA A 605 1.94 5.56 -4.85
N TYR A 606 2.88 5.07 -5.64
CA TYR A 606 2.75 3.79 -6.35
C TYR A 606 4.11 3.09 -6.46
N MET A 607 4.21 1.90 -5.88
CA MET A 607 5.50 1.24 -5.65
C MET A 607 5.77 0.05 -6.58
N GLY A 608 4.77 -0.80 -6.84
CA GLY A 608 4.90 -1.96 -7.73
C GLY A 608 4.81 -3.32 -7.03
N ASN A 609 5.45 -4.37 -7.59
CA ASN A 609 5.38 -5.77 -7.13
C ASN A 609 3.96 -6.30 -6.84
N SER A 610 2.93 -5.67 -7.40
CA SER A 610 1.54 -5.88 -7.00
C SER A 610 0.75 -6.60 -8.10
N SER A 611 -0.46 -7.02 -7.77
CA SER A 611 -1.35 -7.72 -8.72
C SER A 611 -2.80 -7.37 -8.43
N ASN A 612 -3.58 -7.07 -9.48
CA ASN A 612 -5.00 -6.71 -9.38
C ASN A 612 -5.21 -5.59 -8.34
N SER A 613 -4.42 -4.53 -8.49
CA SER A 613 -4.56 -3.29 -7.73
C SER A 613 -5.57 -2.38 -8.44
N VAL A 614 -6.51 -1.82 -7.68
CA VAL A 614 -7.59 -1.00 -8.23
C VAL A 614 -7.79 0.25 -7.39
N ALA A 615 -7.66 1.43 -8.01
CA ALA A 615 -8.05 2.71 -7.43
C ALA A 615 -9.28 3.23 -8.20
N ARG A 616 -10.48 3.13 -7.62
CA ARG A 616 -11.73 3.44 -8.34
C ARG A 616 -12.73 4.32 -7.61
N TYR A 617 -13.48 5.13 -8.35
CA TYR A 617 -14.54 5.99 -7.77
C TYR A 617 -14.06 6.83 -6.57
N ASN A 618 -12.79 7.23 -6.52
CA ASN A 618 -12.26 8.14 -5.50
C ASN A 618 -12.44 9.60 -5.96
N LEU A 619 -12.39 10.52 -5.00
CA LEU A 619 -12.45 11.96 -5.22
C LEU A 619 -11.18 12.62 -4.65
N SER A 620 -10.49 13.39 -5.48
CA SER A 620 -9.29 14.15 -5.12
C SER A 620 -9.51 15.61 -5.50
N VAL A 621 -9.29 16.53 -4.56
CA VAL A 621 -9.59 17.96 -4.74
C VAL A 621 -8.49 18.84 -4.12
N ASN A 622 -7.78 19.61 -4.92
CA ASN A 622 -6.67 20.46 -4.47
C ASN A 622 -5.47 19.66 -3.89
N ASP A 623 -5.30 18.41 -4.31
CA ASP A 623 -4.12 17.57 -4.02
C ASP A 623 -3.00 17.88 -5.03
N ASN A 624 -2.54 19.13 -5.09
CA ASN A 624 -1.77 19.71 -6.21
C ASN A 624 -0.26 19.34 -6.26
N GLY A 625 0.18 18.24 -5.66
CA GLY A 625 1.53 17.73 -5.88
C GLY A 625 1.59 16.81 -7.11
N VAL A 626 2.08 15.58 -6.92
CA VAL A 626 2.05 14.57 -7.99
C VAL A 626 0.81 13.67 -7.87
N LEU A 627 -0.05 13.63 -8.88
CA LEU A 627 -1.29 12.83 -8.80
C LEU A 627 -1.01 11.33 -8.67
N VAL A 628 -0.20 10.76 -9.58
CA VAL A 628 0.28 9.38 -9.49
C VAL A 628 1.80 9.40 -9.38
N LYS A 629 2.30 9.23 -8.15
CA LYS A 629 3.70 9.47 -7.78
C LYS A 629 4.51 8.18 -7.73
N ASN A 630 5.68 8.19 -8.37
CA ASN A 630 6.57 7.03 -8.57
C ASN A 630 5.96 5.87 -9.40
N MET A 631 6.84 4.99 -9.87
CA MET A 631 6.56 3.56 -10.05
C MET A 631 7.89 2.80 -9.93
N LEU A 632 8.18 2.24 -8.76
CA LEU A 632 9.53 1.77 -8.43
C LEU A 632 9.85 0.33 -8.86
N SER A 633 8.84 -0.47 -9.25
CA SER A 633 9.03 -1.86 -9.69
C SER A 633 7.91 -2.35 -10.60
N THR A 634 8.20 -3.38 -11.41
CA THR A 634 7.21 -4.04 -12.27
C THR A 634 6.16 -4.83 -11.46
N ASN A 635 4.97 -4.98 -12.03
CA ASN A 635 3.85 -5.71 -11.42
C ASN A 635 3.68 -7.14 -11.96
N TYR A 636 2.89 -7.94 -11.26
CA TYR A 636 2.43 -9.27 -11.69
C TYR A 636 1.22 -9.23 -12.64
N SER A 637 0.47 -8.13 -12.65
CA SER A 637 -0.64 -7.86 -13.56
C SER A 637 -0.91 -6.34 -13.62
N PRO A 638 -1.72 -5.86 -14.58
CA PRO A 638 -2.05 -4.44 -14.69
C PRO A 638 -2.73 -3.86 -13.45
N THR A 639 -2.65 -2.54 -13.30
CA THR A 639 -3.33 -1.75 -12.26
C THR A 639 -4.38 -0.85 -12.89
N TYR A 640 -5.53 -0.67 -12.24
CA TYR A 640 -6.69 0.03 -12.80
C TYR A 640 -7.02 1.28 -11.99
N PHE A 641 -6.91 2.45 -12.62
CA PHE A 641 -7.40 3.74 -12.14
C PHE A 641 -8.70 4.06 -12.88
N ALA A 642 -9.84 3.78 -12.24
CA ALA A 642 -11.13 3.73 -12.93
C ALA A 642 -12.21 4.62 -12.29
N ASN A 643 -12.94 5.42 -13.08
CA ASN A 643 -14.05 6.25 -12.58
C ASN A 643 -13.67 7.23 -11.45
N ASN A 644 -12.39 7.62 -11.29
CA ASN A 644 -12.02 8.62 -10.29
C ASN A 644 -12.37 10.05 -10.77
N THR A 645 -12.40 11.01 -9.85
CA THR A 645 -12.58 12.42 -10.17
C THR A 645 -11.49 13.24 -9.49
N PHE A 646 -10.64 13.86 -10.32
CA PHE A 646 -9.52 14.71 -9.93
C PHE A 646 -9.88 16.17 -10.22
N VAL A 647 -9.68 17.05 -9.25
CA VAL A 647 -9.95 18.48 -9.35
C VAL A 647 -8.74 19.22 -8.79
N TYR A 648 -8.00 19.94 -9.62
CA TYR A 648 -6.72 20.59 -9.27
C TYR A 648 -6.59 21.95 -9.96
N ASP A 649 -5.61 22.77 -9.59
CA ASP A 649 -5.20 23.92 -10.39
C ASP A 649 -3.87 23.60 -11.07
N GLY A 650 -3.87 23.53 -12.40
CA GLY A 650 -2.69 23.24 -13.24
C GLY A 650 -1.60 24.31 -13.19
N ALA A 651 -1.84 25.46 -12.54
CA ALA A 651 -0.80 26.43 -12.21
C ALA A 651 -0.07 26.11 -10.87
N ASP A 652 -0.72 25.34 -9.98
CA ASP A 652 -0.15 24.86 -8.72
C ASP A 652 0.26 23.37 -8.77
N LEU A 653 -0.24 22.59 -9.76
CA LEU A 653 0.06 21.17 -9.92
C LEU A 653 1.50 20.92 -10.36
N ASP A 654 2.27 20.11 -9.61
CA ASP A 654 3.61 19.68 -10.03
C ASP A 654 3.55 18.88 -11.35
N THR A 655 2.83 17.75 -11.35
CA THR A 655 2.56 16.93 -12.55
C THR A 655 1.52 15.82 -12.27
N PHE A 656 0.88 15.29 -13.31
CA PHE A 656 0.11 14.05 -13.19
C PHE A 656 1.00 12.83 -12.88
N HIS A 657 2.14 12.66 -13.55
CA HIS A 657 3.12 11.59 -13.26
C HIS A 657 4.58 12.05 -13.35
N ASP A 658 5.36 11.77 -12.32
CA ASP A 658 6.73 12.27 -12.14
C ASP A 658 7.82 11.32 -12.66
N GLU A 659 7.60 10.01 -12.65
CA GLU A 659 8.55 8.97 -13.06
C GLU A 659 8.16 8.37 -14.43
N THR A 660 8.34 7.06 -14.64
CA THR A 660 7.73 6.36 -15.78
C THR A 660 7.10 5.06 -15.32
N PHE A 661 5.89 4.76 -15.79
CA PHE A 661 5.26 3.47 -15.52
C PHE A 661 6.10 2.31 -16.11
N LEU A 662 6.27 1.24 -15.31
CA LEU A 662 7.12 0.09 -15.60
C LEU A 662 6.34 -1.18 -15.98
N SER A 663 5.02 -1.11 -15.98
CA SER A 663 4.10 -2.18 -16.39
C SER A 663 2.74 -1.56 -16.72
N THR A 664 1.88 -2.25 -17.47
CA THR A 664 0.59 -1.72 -17.94
C THR A 664 -0.26 -1.12 -16.82
N VAL A 665 -0.74 0.11 -17.02
CA VAL A 665 -1.69 0.80 -16.15
C VAL A 665 -2.88 1.28 -16.98
N TYR A 666 -4.10 0.97 -16.55
CA TYR A 666 -5.32 1.41 -17.24
C TYR A 666 -5.93 2.61 -16.53
N PHE A 667 -6.10 3.71 -17.28
CA PHE A 667 -6.85 4.89 -16.85
C PHE A 667 -8.14 4.96 -17.67
N LEU A 668 -9.28 4.69 -17.03
CA LEU A 668 -10.57 4.65 -17.70
C LEU A 668 -11.69 5.36 -16.95
N ASN A 669 -12.60 5.99 -17.68
CA ASN A 669 -13.76 6.71 -17.14
C ASN A 669 -13.41 7.79 -16.09
N ASN A 670 -12.16 8.26 -15.97
CA ASN A 670 -11.80 9.28 -14.98
C ASN A 670 -12.19 10.68 -15.48
N ILE A 671 -12.42 11.62 -14.55
CA ILE A 671 -12.48 13.05 -14.85
C ILE A 671 -11.20 13.70 -14.35
N PHE A 672 -10.49 14.38 -15.24
CA PHE A 672 -9.37 15.26 -14.96
C PHE A 672 -9.84 16.71 -15.14
N TYR A 673 -10.18 17.39 -14.04
CA TYR A 673 -10.71 18.76 -14.06
C TYR A 673 -9.64 19.75 -13.60
N ASN A 674 -8.98 20.40 -14.57
CA ASN A 674 -8.11 21.53 -14.31
C ASN A 674 -8.95 22.81 -14.12
N THR A 675 -8.88 23.37 -12.92
CA THR A 675 -9.52 24.64 -12.54
C THR A 675 -8.80 25.90 -13.05
N SER A 676 -7.55 25.74 -13.52
CA SER A 676 -6.70 26.84 -13.97
C SER A 676 -7.25 27.55 -15.19
N LYS A 677 -7.03 28.87 -15.26
CA LYS A 677 -7.50 29.73 -16.36
C LYS A 677 -6.37 30.23 -17.24
N THR A 678 -5.15 29.77 -16.99
CA THR A 678 -3.93 30.20 -17.67
C THR A 678 -3.05 29.04 -18.10
N ASP A 679 -2.97 27.99 -17.29
CA ASP A 679 -1.97 26.93 -17.44
C ASP A 679 -2.65 25.58 -17.65
N ALA A 680 -2.23 24.86 -18.68
CA ALA A 680 -2.75 23.54 -19.03
C ALA A 680 -2.09 22.45 -18.18
N THR A 681 -2.73 21.28 -18.09
CA THR A 681 -2.28 20.17 -17.23
C THR A 681 -0.83 19.73 -17.55
N PRO A 682 0.10 19.78 -16.58
CA PRO A 682 1.44 19.20 -16.71
C PRO A 682 1.38 17.67 -16.60
N TRP A 683 1.25 16.97 -17.71
CA TRP A 683 0.98 15.52 -17.71
C TRP A 683 2.17 14.66 -17.28
N TYR A 684 3.39 15.04 -17.63
CA TYR A 684 4.57 14.30 -17.18
C TYR A 684 5.84 15.13 -17.06
N ARG A 685 6.68 14.75 -16.09
CA ARG A 685 8.04 15.28 -15.90
C ARG A 685 9.09 14.58 -16.77
N ARG A 686 8.87 13.32 -17.16
CA ARG A 686 9.80 12.51 -17.99
C ARG A 686 9.14 12.13 -19.32
N THR A 687 9.85 12.29 -20.44
CA THR A 687 9.42 11.71 -21.74
C THR A 687 9.30 10.19 -21.62
N GLY A 688 8.31 9.56 -22.25
CA GLY A 688 8.05 8.13 -22.08
C GLY A 688 7.38 7.74 -20.75
N ALA A 689 7.00 8.71 -19.91
CA ALA A 689 6.35 8.45 -18.62
C ALA A 689 5.07 7.60 -18.75
N LEU A 690 4.27 7.92 -19.77
CA LEU A 690 2.93 7.35 -20.00
C LEU A 690 2.92 6.19 -21.01
N ARG A 691 4.09 5.74 -21.54
CA ARG A 691 4.16 4.69 -22.58
C ARG A 691 3.67 3.30 -22.16
N GLN A 692 3.46 3.08 -20.86
CA GLN A 692 2.84 1.87 -20.28
C GLN A 692 1.42 2.14 -19.76
N ALA A 693 0.87 3.35 -19.96
CA ALA A 693 -0.47 3.71 -19.55
C ALA A 693 -1.42 3.73 -20.76
N VAL A 694 -2.52 2.99 -20.66
CA VAL A 694 -3.61 3.00 -21.66
C VAL A 694 -4.75 3.86 -21.11
N PHE A 695 -5.09 4.92 -21.83
CA PHE A 695 -6.16 5.85 -21.46
C PHE A 695 -7.37 5.64 -22.39
N SER A 696 -8.56 5.42 -21.84
CA SER A 696 -9.78 5.27 -22.65
C SER A 696 -11.05 5.77 -21.94
N ASN A 697 -11.88 6.55 -22.64
CA ASN A 697 -13.13 7.14 -22.13
C ASN A 697 -12.96 8.07 -20.92
N ASN A 698 -11.81 8.71 -20.74
CA ASN A 698 -11.66 9.74 -19.71
C ASN A 698 -12.21 11.09 -20.20
N ASP A 699 -12.46 12.03 -19.29
CA ASP A 699 -12.70 13.44 -19.61
C ASP A 699 -11.53 14.30 -19.14
N TYR A 700 -11.06 15.17 -20.02
CA TYR A 700 -9.94 16.09 -19.82
C TYR A 700 -10.46 17.52 -19.92
N TYR A 701 -10.86 18.11 -18.79
CA TYR A 701 -11.43 19.45 -18.77
C TYR A 701 -10.40 20.50 -18.38
N GLU A 702 -10.08 21.37 -19.33
CA GLU A 702 -9.19 22.52 -19.17
C GLU A 702 -10.01 23.81 -19.03
N ALA A 703 -10.11 24.39 -17.82
CA ALA A 703 -10.85 25.65 -17.62
C ALA A 703 -10.22 26.87 -18.33
N SER A 704 -8.98 26.74 -18.80
CA SER A 704 -8.27 27.67 -19.69
C SER A 704 -8.73 27.57 -21.16
N GLY A 705 -9.39 26.47 -21.54
CA GLY A 705 -9.67 26.10 -22.93
C GLY A 705 -8.41 25.74 -23.75
N THR A 706 -7.25 25.59 -23.11
CA THR A 706 -5.98 25.25 -23.74
C THR A 706 -5.51 23.90 -23.24
N HIS A 707 -5.34 22.94 -24.15
CA HIS A 707 -4.89 21.59 -23.84
C HIS A 707 -3.36 21.48 -23.94
N SER A 708 -2.78 20.64 -23.10
CA SER A 708 -1.34 20.39 -23.08
C SER A 708 -0.92 19.50 -24.26
N PRO A 709 0.21 19.78 -24.95
CA PRO A 709 0.75 18.87 -25.97
C PRO A 709 1.30 17.55 -25.38
N GLN A 710 1.27 17.40 -24.04
CA GLN A 710 1.55 16.16 -23.33
C GLN A 710 0.29 15.34 -22.99
N GLU A 711 -0.90 15.81 -23.34
CA GLU A 711 -2.16 15.10 -23.04
C GLU A 711 -2.14 13.67 -23.62
N PRO A 712 -2.49 12.63 -22.83
CA PRO A 712 -2.39 11.25 -23.29
C PRO A 712 -3.32 10.93 -24.46
N ALA A 713 -2.90 9.96 -25.26
CA ALA A 713 -3.72 9.40 -26.32
C ALA A 713 -4.92 8.66 -25.73
N ASP A 714 -6.11 9.24 -25.90
CA ASP A 714 -7.40 8.65 -25.57
C ASP A 714 -8.38 8.95 -26.73
N PRO A 715 -8.53 8.03 -27.69
CA PRO A 715 -9.37 8.21 -28.89
C PRO A 715 -10.86 8.33 -28.58
N ARG A 716 -11.31 7.82 -27.43
CA ARG A 716 -12.70 7.93 -26.93
C ARG A 716 -12.87 9.07 -25.92
N GLY A 717 -11.79 9.77 -25.59
CA GLY A 717 -11.72 10.73 -24.50
C GLY A 717 -12.44 12.04 -24.81
N LEU A 718 -13.13 12.57 -23.80
CA LEU A 718 -13.88 13.81 -23.90
C LEU A 718 -13.06 15.00 -23.38
N ARG A 719 -13.42 16.20 -23.84
CA ARG A 719 -12.77 17.47 -23.51
C ARG A 719 -13.86 18.52 -23.23
N VAL A 720 -14.68 18.28 -22.19
CA VAL A 720 -15.98 18.95 -22.02
C VAL A 720 -16.30 19.25 -20.56
N ASP A 721 -17.07 20.31 -20.28
CA ASP A 721 -17.51 20.62 -18.92
C ASP A 721 -18.35 19.46 -18.31
N PRO A 722 -17.90 18.81 -17.21
CA PRO A 722 -18.67 17.80 -16.49
C PRO A 722 -20.01 18.30 -15.96
N LYS A 723 -20.19 19.62 -15.84
CA LYS A 723 -21.37 20.28 -15.28
C LYS A 723 -21.70 19.72 -13.90
N PHE A 724 -20.72 19.73 -12.99
CA PHE A 724 -20.92 19.35 -11.59
C PHE A 724 -22.08 20.11 -10.94
N VAL A 725 -22.78 19.50 -9.99
CA VAL A 725 -23.91 20.12 -9.28
C VAL A 725 -23.44 21.37 -8.53
N GLY A 726 -22.38 21.26 -7.74
CA GLY A 726 -21.70 22.35 -7.06
C GLY A 726 -20.71 23.12 -7.94
N ASP A 727 -20.08 24.13 -7.33
CA ASP A 727 -18.92 24.85 -7.89
C ASP A 727 -17.64 24.15 -7.40
N PRO A 728 -16.78 23.61 -8.28
CA PRO A 728 -15.57 22.89 -7.88
C PRO A 728 -14.64 23.67 -6.94
N ALA A 729 -14.58 25.00 -7.06
CA ALA A 729 -13.77 25.84 -6.16
C ALA A 729 -14.42 26.07 -4.78
N GLY A 730 -15.71 25.76 -4.65
CA GLY A 730 -16.49 25.86 -3.41
C GLY A 730 -16.71 24.52 -2.71
N TYR A 731 -15.70 23.64 -2.73
CA TYR A 731 -15.75 22.29 -2.15
C TYR A 731 -15.78 22.29 -0.63
N VAL A 732 -16.04 21.12 -0.02
CA VAL A 732 -16.18 20.97 1.43
C VAL A 732 -14.89 20.40 2.00
N THR A 733 -14.08 21.25 2.66
CA THR A 733 -12.89 20.84 3.41
C THR A 733 -13.26 20.35 4.80
N GLY A 734 -12.62 19.27 5.27
CA GLY A 734 -12.81 18.72 6.62
C GLY A 734 -14.29 18.44 6.93
N ALA A 735 -15.00 17.87 5.96
CA ALA A 735 -16.41 17.50 6.09
C ALA A 735 -16.61 16.51 7.24
N GLY A 736 -15.59 15.69 7.45
CA GLY A 736 -15.53 14.58 8.36
C GLY A 736 -16.31 13.39 7.82
N VAL A 737 -15.82 12.19 8.11
CA VAL A 737 -16.27 10.92 7.50
C VAL A 737 -17.77 10.64 7.57
N LYS A 738 -18.47 11.25 8.55
CA LYS A 738 -19.94 11.22 8.68
C LYS A 738 -20.69 11.96 7.57
N ASN A 739 -20.02 12.89 6.89
CA ASN A 739 -20.52 13.73 5.80
C ASN A 739 -19.81 13.44 4.46
N ILE A 740 -18.85 12.51 4.37
CA ILE A 740 -18.01 12.31 3.17
C ILE A 740 -18.82 12.18 1.87
N ARG A 741 -19.91 11.39 1.86
CA ARG A 741 -20.81 11.27 0.69
C ARG A 741 -21.60 12.55 0.37
N LYS A 742 -21.82 13.42 1.36
CA LYS A 742 -22.46 14.74 1.17
C LYS A 742 -21.45 15.74 0.57
N ALA A 743 -20.17 15.65 0.94
CA ALA A 743 -19.09 16.39 0.27
C ALA A 743 -18.96 15.91 -1.19
N ALA A 744 -18.82 14.61 -1.42
CA ALA A 744 -18.73 14.05 -2.77
C ALA A 744 -19.95 14.36 -3.66
N ALA A 745 -21.17 14.37 -3.11
CA ALA A 745 -22.39 14.71 -3.87
C ALA A 745 -22.39 16.13 -4.49
N HIS A 746 -21.48 17.01 -4.06
CA HIS A 746 -21.18 18.30 -4.71
C HIS A 746 -20.66 18.11 -6.15
N PHE A 747 -19.83 17.09 -6.35
CA PHE A 747 -19.21 16.72 -7.62
C PHE A 747 -19.98 15.64 -8.40
N ARG A 748 -21.26 15.40 -8.08
CA ARG A 748 -22.12 14.64 -8.99
C ARG A 748 -22.43 15.47 -10.24
N LEU A 749 -22.52 14.83 -11.39
CA LEU A 749 -22.97 15.43 -12.65
C LEU A 749 -24.40 16.03 -12.54
N ARG A 750 -24.66 17.12 -13.28
CA ARG A 750 -26.03 17.60 -13.58
C ARG A 750 -26.62 16.76 -14.72
N GLY A 751 -27.94 16.58 -14.75
CA GLY A 751 -28.65 15.75 -15.74
C GLY A 751 -28.61 16.23 -17.22
N ASN A 752 -27.78 17.23 -17.54
CA ASN A 752 -27.44 17.68 -18.89
C ASN A 752 -25.90 17.69 -19.13
N SER A 753 -25.15 17.00 -18.29
CA SER A 753 -23.74 16.70 -18.49
C SER A 753 -23.56 15.80 -19.72
N PRO A 754 -22.51 16.01 -20.53
CA PRO A 754 -22.14 15.11 -21.62
C PRO A 754 -21.48 13.82 -21.13
N LEU A 755 -21.10 13.74 -19.84
CA LEU A 755 -20.41 12.60 -19.23
C LEU A 755 -21.37 11.49 -18.74
N ILE A 756 -22.67 11.67 -18.94
CA ILE A 756 -23.72 10.71 -18.59
C ILE A 756 -23.95 9.75 -19.75
N ASP A 757 -24.05 8.44 -19.48
CA ASP A 757 -24.10 7.38 -20.51
C ASP A 757 -22.85 7.39 -21.44
N ALA A 758 -21.66 7.77 -20.94
CA ALA A 758 -20.49 8.10 -21.78
C ALA A 758 -19.20 7.29 -21.51
N GLY A 759 -19.12 6.56 -20.39
CA GLY A 759 -17.98 5.70 -20.06
C GLY A 759 -17.97 4.39 -20.86
N ARG A 760 -17.03 3.51 -20.51
CA ARG A 760 -17.02 2.09 -20.94
C ARG A 760 -17.28 1.16 -19.76
N TYR A 761 -17.66 -0.08 -20.02
CA TYR A 761 -17.61 -1.12 -18.99
C TYR A 761 -16.16 -1.49 -18.67
N ASN A 762 -15.96 -2.03 -17.46
CA ASN A 762 -14.87 -2.94 -17.15
C ASN A 762 -15.24 -3.75 -15.89
N PRO A 763 -14.89 -5.05 -15.76
CA PRO A 763 -15.17 -5.83 -14.55
C PRO A 763 -14.56 -5.23 -13.27
N HIS A 764 -13.48 -4.45 -13.37
CA HIS A 764 -12.85 -3.79 -12.23
C HIS A 764 -13.61 -2.54 -11.74
N LEU A 765 -14.71 -2.12 -12.39
CA LEU A 765 -15.58 -1.03 -11.87
C LEU A 765 -16.36 -1.43 -10.61
N GLY A 766 -16.64 -2.73 -10.41
CA GLY A 766 -17.34 -3.20 -9.22
C GLY A 766 -18.86 -3.18 -9.35
N LYS A 767 -19.58 -2.43 -8.47
CA LYS A 767 -21.05 -2.52 -8.34
C LYS A 767 -21.76 -1.23 -7.91
N GLU A 768 -21.14 -0.38 -7.10
CA GLU A 768 -21.71 0.87 -6.60
C GLU A 768 -20.69 2.00 -6.72
N ASP A 769 -21.17 3.24 -6.87
CA ASP A 769 -20.38 4.48 -6.95
C ASP A 769 -20.07 5.06 -5.55
N PHE A 770 -19.41 6.23 -5.49
CA PHE A 770 -19.16 6.94 -4.23
C PHE A 770 -20.46 7.19 -3.42
N LEU A 771 -21.59 7.40 -4.09
CA LEU A 771 -22.85 7.80 -3.48
C LEU A 771 -23.77 6.62 -3.11
N GLY A 772 -23.38 5.37 -3.38
CA GLY A 772 -24.22 4.18 -3.15
C GLY A 772 -25.33 4.02 -4.21
N THR A 773 -25.08 4.51 -5.43
CA THR A 773 -25.82 4.20 -6.65
C THR A 773 -25.14 3.05 -7.37
N HIS A 774 -25.92 2.10 -7.86
CA HIS A 774 -25.42 1.00 -8.68
C HIS A 774 -24.90 1.50 -10.03
N ILE A 775 -23.67 1.16 -10.41
CA ILE A 775 -22.86 1.71 -11.53
C ILE A 775 -23.32 1.38 -12.96
N TYR A 776 -24.60 1.08 -13.17
CA TYR A 776 -25.09 0.72 -14.51
C TYR A 776 -26.55 1.11 -14.70
N TYR A 777 -26.75 2.31 -15.24
CA TYR A 777 -28.02 2.94 -15.54
C TYR A 777 -28.01 3.54 -16.96
N GLY A 778 -28.72 2.88 -17.88
CA GLY A 778 -28.77 3.31 -19.28
C GLY A 778 -27.97 2.36 -20.17
N ASP A 779 -27.18 2.92 -21.07
CA ASP A 779 -26.44 2.16 -22.09
C ASP A 779 -24.95 1.96 -21.70
N ALA A 780 -24.38 2.87 -20.90
CA ALA A 780 -23.00 2.85 -20.38
C ALA A 780 -22.94 3.51 -18.99
N PRO A 781 -21.89 3.31 -18.17
CA PRO A 781 -21.73 4.04 -16.91
C PRO A 781 -21.43 5.52 -17.17
N ASP A 782 -21.68 6.38 -16.19
CA ASP A 782 -21.19 7.76 -16.21
C ASP A 782 -19.64 7.79 -16.10
N ILE A 783 -19.02 8.83 -16.66
CA ILE A 783 -17.59 9.14 -16.43
C ILE A 783 -17.47 9.88 -15.07
N GLY A 784 -16.50 9.49 -14.25
CA GLY A 784 -16.24 10.03 -12.92
C GLY A 784 -16.89 9.24 -11.76
N MET A 785 -16.78 9.77 -10.54
CA MET A 785 -17.01 8.99 -9.31
C MET A 785 -18.49 8.84 -8.88
N ALA A 786 -19.46 9.37 -9.63
CA ALA A 786 -20.87 9.37 -9.25
C ALA A 786 -21.82 9.15 -10.43
N GLU A 787 -22.67 8.12 -10.31
CA GLU A 787 -23.56 7.58 -11.34
C GLU A 787 -24.95 8.25 -11.34
N SER A 788 -25.44 8.58 -12.54
CA SER A 788 -26.79 9.11 -12.79
C SER A 788 -27.81 7.98 -12.93
N ARG A 789 -28.91 8.05 -12.16
CA ARG A 789 -30.01 7.06 -12.23
C ARG A 789 -30.92 7.29 -13.45
N ARG A 790 -30.36 7.16 -14.66
CA ARG A 790 -30.99 7.40 -15.96
C ARG A 790 -31.26 6.07 -16.68
N GLY A 791 -32.17 6.05 -17.65
CA GLY A 791 -32.40 4.86 -18.47
C GLY A 791 -32.77 3.59 -17.67
N LYS A 792 -32.20 2.45 -18.08
CA LYS A 792 -32.51 1.11 -17.54
C LYS A 792 -31.37 0.63 -16.64
N LYS A 793 -31.69 0.18 -15.43
CA LYS A 793 -30.70 -0.51 -14.59
C LYS A 793 -30.27 -1.85 -15.22
N VAL A 794 -28.95 -2.04 -15.39
CA VAL A 794 -28.35 -3.32 -15.86
C VAL A 794 -27.62 -3.98 -14.68
N HIS A 795 -27.93 -5.24 -14.39
CA HIS A 795 -27.36 -5.94 -13.22
C HIS A 795 -26.07 -6.69 -13.52
N ASP A 796 -25.97 -7.25 -14.73
CA ASP A 796 -24.89 -8.12 -15.19
C ASP A 796 -24.43 -7.60 -16.56
N PRO A 797 -23.73 -6.44 -16.62
CA PRO A 797 -23.12 -5.93 -17.85
C PRO A 797 -22.07 -6.91 -18.40
N VAL A 798 -21.84 -6.82 -19.70
CA VAL A 798 -20.90 -7.66 -20.46
C VAL A 798 -19.87 -6.74 -21.09
N ASP A 799 -18.60 -7.17 -21.10
CA ASP A 799 -17.54 -6.51 -21.87
C ASP A 799 -17.53 -7.14 -23.26
N ASP A 800 -17.95 -6.37 -24.26
CA ASP A 800 -17.82 -6.67 -25.68
C ASP A 800 -16.82 -5.74 -26.41
N ASP A 801 -16.24 -4.79 -25.66
CA ASP A 801 -15.11 -3.91 -26.03
C ASP A 801 -14.23 -3.72 -24.78
N PRO A 802 -13.40 -4.73 -24.39
CA PRO A 802 -12.58 -4.66 -23.17
C PRO A 802 -11.31 -3.83 -23.38
N ILE A 803 -10.98 -2.95 -22.43
CA ILE A 803 -9.76 -2.11 -22.51
C ILE A 803 -8.47 -2.93 -22.51
N GLU A 804 -8.51 -4.16 -21.98
CA GLU A 804 -7.40 -5.11 -21.98
C GLU A 804 -7.10 -5.73 -23.36
N GLU A 805 -7.94 -5.47 -24.38
CA GLU A 805 -7.65 -5.78 -25.80
C GLU A 805 -7.21 -4.52 -26.59
N GLU A 806 -7.16 -3.33 -25.96
CA GLU A 806 -6.70 -2.09 -26.60
C GLU A 806 -5.18 -1.94 -26.49
N THR A 807 -4.51 -2.17 -27.61
CA THR A 807 -3.15 -1.66 -27.85
C THR A 807 -3.22 -0.15 -28.02
N GLY A 808 -2.35 0.61 -27.33
CA GLY A 808 -2.35 2.09 -27.34
C GLY A 808 -2.09 2.76 -28.70
N ASP A 809 -1.85 1.97 -29.75
CA ASP A 809 -1.91 2.36 -31.15
C ASP A 809 -2.62 1.26 -31.95
N ASP A 810 -3.84 1.53 -32.41
CA ASP A 810 -4.64 0.61 -33.24
C ASP A 810 -4.12 0.51 -34.69
N ARG A 811 -3.24 1.41 -35.13
CA ARG A 811 -2.76 1.48 -36.51
C ARG A 811 -1.90 0.26 -36.84
N VAL A 812 -2.15 -0.35 -37.99
CA VAL A 812 -1.44 -1.56 -38.43
C VAL A 812 0.08 -1.32 -38.53
N ASN A 813 0.84 -1.80 -37.54
CA ASN A 813 2.31 -1.80 -37.58
C ASN A 813 2.83 -2.76 -38.67
N LEU A 814 3.21 -2.19 -39.81
CA LEU A 814 3.73 -2.88 -41.00
C LEU A 814 5.10 -3.53 -40.77
N ALA A 815 5.82 -3.15 -39.71
CA ALA A 815 7.07 -3.77 -39.28
C ALA A 815 6.86 -4.95 -38.32
N LEU A 816 5.66 -5.16 -37.77
CA LEU A 816 5.39 -6.22 -36.79
C LEU A 816 5.70 -7.62 -37.35
N GLY A 817 6.47 -8.39 -36.61
CA GLY A 817 6.95 -9.73 -36.96
C GLY A 817 7.97 -9.80 -38.09
N LYS A 818 8.45 -8.66 -38.63
CA LYS A 818 9.42 -8.65 -39.73
C LYS A 818 10.85 -9.00 -39.26
N PRO A 819 11.69 -9.60 -40.12
CA PRO A 819 13.10 -9.80 -39.81
C PRO A 819 13.86 -8.46 -39.74
N VAL A 820 14.63 -8.26 -38.66
CA VAL A 820 15.55 -7.11 -38.51
C VAL A 820 16.99 -7.59 -38.51
N THR A 821 17.84 -6.94 -39.31
CA THR A 821 19.29 -7.19 -39.34
C THR A 821 20.01 -5.96 -38.78
N ALA A 822 20.62 -6.11 -37.60
CA ALA A 822 21.44 -5.06 -36.99
C ALA A 822 22.92 -5.20 -37.39
N SER A 823 23.61 -4.08 -37.64
CA SER A 823 25.07 -4.08 -37.92
C SER A 823 25.94 -4.41 -36.70
N SER A 824 25.36 -4.27 -35.50
CA SER A 824 25.96 -4.66 -34.21
C SER A 824 24.88 -5.24 -33.29
N THR A 825 25.24 -6.06 -32.31
CA THR A 825 24.32 -6.60 -31.30
C THR A 825 25.10 -6.95 -30.04
N HIS A 826 24.60 -6.54 -28.88
CA HIS A 826 25.26 -6.74 -27.59
C HIS A 826 25.23 -8.22 -27.17
N PRO A 827 26.38 -8.82 -26.76
CA PRO A 827 26.44 -10.23 -26.37
C PRO A 827 25.94 -10.53 -24.94
N GLY A 828 25.56 -9.49 -24.19
CA GLY A 828 25.11 -9.57 -22.80
C GLY A 828 23.71 -10.16 -22.60
N ALA A 829 23.24 -10.15 -21.34
CA ALA A 829 21.93 -10.66 -20.92
C ALA A 829 21.60 -12.09 -21.45
N ASN A 830 22.61 -12.97 -21.50
CA ASN A 830 22.50 -14.33 -22.08
C ASN A 830 22.04 -14.38 -23.55
N GLY A 831 22.23 -13.29 -24.31
CA GLY A 831 21.85 -13.21 -25.73
C GLY A 831 20.38 -12.86 -25.97
N THR A 832 19.67 -12.24 -25.02
CA THR A 832 18.29 -11.78 -25.23
C THR A 832 18.18 -10.48 -26.03
N LEU A 833 19.25 -9.67 -26.10
CA LEU A 833 19.25 -8.30 -26.67
C LEU A 833 19.28 -8.25 -28.21
N VAL A 834 18.55 -9.14 -28.88
CA VAL A 834 18.65 -9.42 -30.33
C VAL A 834 17.74 -8.52 -31.18
N ALA A 835 18.20 -8.21 -32.40
CA ALA A 835 17.54 -7.25 -33.31
C ALA A 835 16.06 -7.54 -33.61
N LYS A 836 15.65 -8.81 -33.61
CA LYS A 836 14.26 -9.25 -33.83
C LYS A 836 13.25 -8.72 -32.77
N ASN A 837 13.74 -8.24 -31.64
CA ASN A 837 12.94 -7.63 -30.57
C ASN A 837 12.35 -6.27 -30.99
N LEU A 838 13.05 -5.53 -31.86
CA LEU A 838 12.62 -4.21 -32.33
C LEU A 838 11.30 -4.21 -33.11
N THR A 839 10.76 -5.39 -33.40
CA THR A 839 9.58 -5.59 -34.24
C THR A 839 8.72 -6.76 -33.75
N ASP A 840 8.85 -7.21 -32.49
CA ASP A 840 8.01 -8.30 -31.96
C ASP A 840 6.77 -7.83 -31.19
N GLY A 841 6.66 -6.53 -30.91
CA GLY A 841 5.50 -5.91 -30.26
C GLY A 841 5.43 -6.16 -28.74
N ASP A 842 6.51 -6.68 -28.14
CA ASP A 842 6.62 -6.86 -26.69
C ASP A 842 7.53 -5.76 -26.08
N PRO A 843 6.98 -4.71 -25.46
CA PRO A 843 7.75 -3.61 -24.87
C PRO A 843 8.57 -4.00 -23.64
N ALA A 844 8.49 -5.25 -23.16
CA ALA A 844 9.41 -5.80 -22.17
C ALA A 844 10.72 -6.33 -22.81
N THR A 845 10.77 -6.49 -24.14
CA THR A 845 11.98 -6.84 -24.89
C THR A 845 12.73 -5.59 -25.37
N ARG A 846 13.95 -5.79 -25.90
CA ARG A 846 14.81 -4.72 -26.46
C ARG A 846 15.98 -5.28 -27.24
N TRP A 847 16.51 -4.54 -28.19
CA TRP A 847 17.85 -4.75 -28.77
C TRP A 847 18.85 -3.74 -28.18
N ALA A 848 20.12 -4.12 -28.15
CA ALA A 848 21.22 -3.19 -27.84
C ALA A 848 22.39 -3.39 -28.81
N ALA A 849 23.08 -2.31 -29.17
CA ALA A 849 24.36 -2.39 -29.86
C ALA A 849 25.48 -2.90 -28.92
N ALA A 850 26.53 -3.51 -29.46
CA ALA A 850 27.74 -3.80 -28.68
C ALA A 850 28.41 -2.50 -28.18
N ASP A 851 29.12 -2.56 -27.05
CA ASP A 851 29.75 -1.39 -26.43
C ASP A 851 30.87 -0.76 -27.29
N ASP A 852 31.42 -1.53 -28.24
CA ASP A 852 32.45 -1.13 -29.21
C ASP A 852 31.88 -0.85 -30.63
N ALA A 853 30.56 -0.75 -30.77
CA ALA A 853 29.90 -0.50 -32.04
C ALA A 853 30.34 0.83 -32.69
N SER A 854 30.80 0.75 -33.94
CA SER A 854 31.13 1.92 -34.76
C SER A 854 29.88 2.49 -35.43
N TYR A 855 29.76 3.82 -35.44
CA TYR A 855 28.68 4.53 -36.13
C TYR A 855 29.00 4.66 -37.64
N PRO A 856 27.99 4.64 -38.53
CA PRO A 856 26.57 4.47 -38.21
C PRO A 856 26.19 3.03 -37.85
N ILE A 857 25.32 2.88 -36.86
CA ILE A 857 24.75 1.58 -36.46
C ILE A 857 23.43 1.41 -37.19
N THR A 858 23.30 0.40 -38.06
CA THR A 858 22.14 0.24 -38.93
C THR A 858 21.24 -0.90 -38.45
N LEU A 859 19.93 -0.66 -38.52
CA LEU A 859 18.86 -1.58 -38.17
C LEU A 859 17.97 -1.75 -39.41
N ASP A 860 18.19 -2.83 -40.15
CA ASP A 860 17.57 -3.08 -41.45
C ASP A 860 16.34 -3.98 -41.29
N VAL A 861 15.14 -3.39 -41.37
CA VAL A 861 13.84 -4.09 -41.36
C VAL A 861 13.52 -4.59 -42.77
N ASP A 862 13.31 -5.90 -42.93
CA ASP A 862 12.96 -6.54 -44.20
C ASP A 862 11.45 -6.79 -44.29
N PHE A 863 10.73 -5.98 -45.06
CA PHE A 863 9.28 -6.17 -45.22
C PHE A 863 8.93 -7.41 -46.04
N GLY A 864 9.88 -7.96 -46.81
CA GLY A 864 9.74 -9.12 -47.69
C GLY A 864 9.06 -8.83 -49.05
N ALA A 865 8.36 -7.70 -49.16
CA ALA A 865 7.74 -7.17 -50.37
C ALA A 865 7.63 -5.64 -50.27
N ASP A 866 7.49 -4.95 -51.40
CA ASP A 866 7.33 -3.50 -51.42
C ASP A 866 6.10 -3.07 -50.61
N THR A 867 6.36 -2.27 -49.57
CA THR A 867 5.40 -1.81 -48.55
C THR A 867 5.38 -0.29 -48.57
N THR A 868 4.20 0.32 -48.48
CA THR A 868 4.01 1.78 -48.49
C THR A 868 3.64 2.27 -47.09
N PHE A 869 4.31 3.31 -46.63
CA PHE A 869 4.12 3.94 -45.31
C PHE A 869 4.44 5.44 -45.38
N ASP A 870 3.89 6.24 -44.48
CA ASP A 870 4.18 7.68 -44.33
C ASP A 870 4.59 8.07 -42.89
N GLU A 871 4.67 7.08 -41.98
CA GLU A 871 5.21 7.21 -40.62
C GLU A 871 6.20 6.08 -40.29
N VAL A 872 7.26 6.43 -39.56
CA VAL A 872 8.13 5.50 -38.85
C VAL A 872 8.22 5.93 -37.38
N TYR A 873 7.79 5.06 -36.48
CA TYR A 873 7.87 5.23 -35.03
C TYR A 873 9.12 4.53 -34.47
N LEU A 874 9.76 5.15 -33.48
CA LEU A 874 11.03 4.72 -32.89
C LEU A 874 11.00 4.91 -31.37
N ASP A 875 11.43 3.90 -30.60
CA ASP A 875 11.55 3.98 -29.14
C ASP A 875 12.93 3.51 -28.66
N GLU A 876 13.62 4.34 -27.86
CA GLU A 876 14.82 3.94 -27.11
C GLU A 876 14.45 3.31 -25.77
N TYR A 877 15.27 2.38 -25.28
CA TYR A 877 15.06 1.82 -23.95
C TYR A 877 15.77 2.64 -22.86
N THR A 878 15.06 2.96 -21.78
CA THR A 878 15.63 3.50 -20.54
C THR A 878 15.25 2.65 -19.32
N ASP A 879 16.05 2.78 -18.27
CA ASP A 879 15.75 2.29 -16.92
C ASP A 879 16.20 3.33 -15.88
N SER A 880 16.01 3.05 -14.59
CA SER A 880 16.37 3.96 -13.49
C SER A 880 17.89 4.27 -13.40
N GLY A 881 18.73 3.65 -14.22
CA GLY A 881 20.16 3.93 -14.33
C GLY A 881 20.61 4.52 -15.68
N THR A 882 19.72 4.70 -16.67
CA THR A 882 20.12 5.07 -18.04
C THR A 882 19.15 6.00 -18.77
N ASN A 883 19.68 6.95 -19.53
CA ASN A 883 18.91 7.88 -20.38
C ASN A 883 18.80 7.36 -21.82
N PRO A 884 18.02 8.02 -22.72
CA PRO A 884 18.17 7.85 -24.16
C PRO A 884 19.59 8.23 -24.61
N ARG A 885 20.07 7.62 -25.69
CA ARG A 885 21.50 7.61 -26.07
C ARG A 885 21.74 8.07 -27.51
N VAL A 886 20.76 7.97 -28.41
CA VAL A 886 20.91 8.42 -29.79
C VAL A 886 20.87 9.95 -29.85
N LYS A 887 21.81 10.56 -30.57
CA LYS A 887 21.86 12.01 -30.84
C LYS A 887 21.34 12.36 -32.23
N SER A 888 21.69 11.56 -33.24
CA SER A 888 21.16 11.71 -34.59
C SER A 888 20.94 10.37 -35.27
N PHE A 889 20.02 10.36 -36.22
CA PHE A 889 19.67 9.18 -37.00
C PHE A 889 19.19 9.57 -38.40
N GLU A 890 19.27 8.62 -39.33
CA GLU A 890 18.71 8.69 -40.67
C GLU A 890 17.70 7.55 -40.89
N LEU A 891 16.62 7.83 -41.61
CA LEU A 891 15.71 6.83 -42.16
C LEU A 891 15.97 6.66 -43.65
N GLN A 892 16.33 5.45 -44.05
CA GLN A 892 16.76 5.12 -45.40
C GLN A 892 15.86 4.03 -46.00
N ARG A 893 15.43 4.21 -47.24
CA ARG A 893 14.68 3.21 -48.02
C ARG A 893 15.61 2.44 -48.94
N TRP A 894 15.34 1.17 -49.18
CA TRP A 894 16.05 0.42 -50.21
C TRP A 894 15.54 0.80 -51.60
N ASP A 895 16.45 1.23 -52.47
CA ASP A 895 16.21 1.37 -53.91
C ASP A 895 16.72 0.12 -54.64
N ALA A 896 15.79 -0.74 -55.05
CA ALA A 896 16.09 -1.95 -55.79
C ALA A 896 16.57 -1.70 -57.24
N ALA A 897 16.35 -0.51 -57.81
CA ALA A 897 16.82 -0.17 -59.16
C ALA A 897 18.29 0.31 -59.16
N GLY A 898 18.65 1.16 -58.20
CA GLY A 898 20.04 1.57 -57.96
C GLY A 898 20.88 0.57 -57.15
N GLY A 899 20.25 -0.39 -56.45
CA GLY A 899 20.91 -1.34 -55.56
C GLY A 899 21.54 -0.67 -54.34
N SER A 900 20.86 0.35 -53.78
CA SER A 900 21.43 1.24 -52.77
C SER A 900 20.41 1.71 -51.73
N TRP A 901 20.90 2.23 -50.60
CA TRP A 901 20.07 2.87 -49.59
C TRP A 901 19.95 4.38 -49.88
N VAL A 902 18.74 4.92 -49.75
CA VAL A 902 18.43 6.33 -50.01
C VAL A 902 17.75 6.94 -48.79
N THR A 903 18.39 7.92 -48.15
CA THR A 903 17.84 8.68 -47.02
C THR A 903 16.61 9.49 -47.45
N PHE A 904 15.52 9.38 -46.70
CA PHE A 904 14.27 10.12 -46.94
C PHE A 904 13.85 11.00 -45.75
N ALA A 905 14.30 10.69 -44.54
CA ALA A 905 14.14 11.51 -43.35
C ALA A 905 15.36 11.38 -42.41
N GLN A 906 15.53 12.33 -41.49
CA GLN A 906 16.64 12.35 -40.53
C GLN A 906 16.26 13.16 -39.27
N GLY A 907 16.86 12.83 -38.12
CA GLY A 907 16.72 13.55 -36.85
C GLY A 907 18.08 13.92 -36.25
N SER A 908 18.12 15.00 -35.46
CA SER A 908 19.36 15.50 -34.83
C SER A 908 19.18 15.98 -33.38
N ASP A 909 17.98 15.77 -32.86
CA ASP A 909 17.48 16.05 -31.52
C ASP A 909 17.42 14.78 -30.64
N GLY A 910 17.85 13.64 -31.18
CA GLY A 910 17.78 12.30 -30.58
C GLY A 910 16.58 11.49 -31.10
N ILE A 911 16.44 10.25 -30.62
CA ILE A 911 15.19 9.48 -30.75
C ILE A 911 14.37 9.71 -29.49
N GLY A 912 14.88 9.30 -28.32
CA GLY A 912 14.13 9.38 -27.07
C GLY A 912 13.05 8.30 -26.97
N HIS A 913 11.92 8.65 -26.37
CA HIS A 913 10.73 7.81 -26.32
C HIS A 913 9.65 8.30 -27.27
N ASP A 914 8.76 7.38 -27.65
CA ASP A 914 7.49 7.65 -28.32
C ASP A 914 7.63 8.45 -29.64
N ARG A 915 8.74 8.25 -30.39
CA ARG A 915 9.14 9.17 -31.47
C ARG A 915 8.64 8.75 -32.84
N SER A 916 7.42 9.18 -33.17
CA SER A 916 6.93 9.19 -34.56
C SER A 916 7.70 10.19 -35.44
N VAL A 917 8.16 9.72 -36.60
CA VAL A 917 8.75 10.51 -37.68
C VAL A 917 7.78 10.47 -38.86
N THR A 918 7.31 11.64 -39.29
CA THR A 918 6.28 11.82 -40.33
C THR A 918 6.67 12.94 -41.30
N GLY A 919 5.78 13.30 -42.22
CA GLY A 919 5.92 14.47 -43.09
C GLY A 919 6.85 14.30 -44.30
N PHE A 920 7.39 13.09 -44.51
CA PHE A 920 8.14 12.72 -45.71
C PHE A 920 7.25 12.21 -46.87
N GLY A 921 5.96 11.95 -46.62
CA GLY A 921 4.98 11.46 -47.59
C GLY A 921 5.03 9.94 -47.82
N ASP A 922 4.26 9.42 -48.78
CA ASP A 922 4.26 7.99 -49.12
C ASP A 922 5.67 7.52 -49.54
N VAL A 923 6.25 6.61 -48.77
CA VAL A 923 7.49 5.89 -49.10
C VAL A 923 7.14 4.43 -49.37
N THR A 924 7.32 3.99 -50.63
CA THR A 924 7.22 2.58 -51.02
C THR A 924 8.62 1.96 -51.09
N THR A 925 8.86 0.88 -50.34
CA THR A 925 10.10 0.08 -50.41
C THR A 925 9.93 -1.31 -49.82
N SER A 926 10.78 -2.25 -50.22
CA SER A 926 10.86 -3.60 -49.65
C SER A 926 11.67 -3.66 -48.35
N LYS A 927 12.47 -2.63 -48.03
CA LYS A 927 13.23 -2.55 -46.76
C LYS A 927 13.37 -1.13 -46.24
N LEU A 928 13.21 -0.99 -44.93
CA LEU A 928 13.55 0.22 -44.17
C LEU A 928 14.87 0.00 -43.43
N ARG A 929 15.69 1.04 -43.33
CA ARG A 929 16.85 1.10 -42.45
C ARG A 929 16.72 2.30 -41.52
N VAL A 930 16.79 2.03 -40.21
CA VAL A 930 17.08 3.05 -39.21
C VAL A 930 18.60 3.06 -39.03
N SER A 931 19.25 4.17 -39.36
CA SER A 931 20.70 4.34 -39.30
C SER A 931 21.03 5.33 -38.19
N LEU A 932 21.40 4.83 -37.02
CA LEU A 932 21.84 5.66 -35.89
C LEU A 932 23.21 6.24 -36.23
N THR A 933 23.32 7.57 -36.36
CA THR A 933 24.51 8.26 -36.90
C THR A 933 25.41 8.87 -35.84
N GLU A 934 24.88 9.22 -34.66
CA GLU A 934 25.67 9.79 -33.56
C GLU A 934 25.09 9.41 -32.17
N ARG A 935 25.96 9.33 -31.15
CA ARG A 935 25.57 9.19 -29.73
C ARG A 935 25.50 10.55 -29.04
N LEU A 936 24.65 10.67 -28.01
CA LEU A 936 24.72 11.78 -27.06
C LEU A 936 26.13 11.82 -26.41
N PRO A 937 26.83 12.98 -26.41
CA PRO A 937 28.23 13.06 -25.98
C PRO A 937 28.48 12.67 -24.52
N ASP A 938 27.51 12.92 -23.64
CA ASP A 938 27.63 12.70 -22.19
C ASP A 938 27.18 11.29 -21.75
N GLU A 939 26.59 10.49 -22.65
CA GLU A 939 26.20 9.11 -22.37
C GLU A 939 27.37 8.14 -22.51
N GLU A 940 27.51 7.19 -21.57
CA GLU A 940 28.60 6.19 -21.57
C GLU A 940 28.24 4.94 -22.38
N TYR A 941 26.95 4.54 -22.37
CA TYR A 941 26.45 3.26 -22.89
C TYR A 941 26.18 3.21 -24.40
N SER A 942 26.03 2.01 -24.97
CA SER A 942 25.63 1.82 -26.37
C SER A 942 24.11 2.03 -26.58
N PRO A 943 23.65 2.44 -27.78
CA PRO A 943 22.23 2.56 -28.08
C PRO A 943 21.48 1.27 -27.80
N THR A 944 20.34 1.42 -27.13
CA THR A 944 19.41 0.35 -26.81
C THR A 944 18.03 0.82 -27.23
N MET A 945 17.32 0.02 -28.03
CA MET A 945 16.00 0.36 -28.56
C MET A 945 14.99 -0.75 -28.28
N THR A 946 13.77 -0.33 -28.04
CA THR A 946 12.62 -1.17 -27.71
C THR A 946 11.87 -1.53 -28.98
N GLU A 947 11.51 -0.53 -29.80
CA GLU A 947 10.69 -0.73 -31.00
C GLU A 947 11.11 0.15 -32.21
N ILE A 948 10.85 -0.40 -33.40
CA ILE A 948 10.76 0.27 -34.68
C ILE A 948 9.40 -0.14 -35.28
N ALA A 949 8.42 0.75 -35.24
CA ALA A 949 7.11 0.51 -35.83
C ALA A 949 6.91 1.37 -37.09
N VAL A 950 6.06 0.91 -38.01
CA VAL A 950 5.88 1.55 -39.33
C VAL A 950 4.41 1.56 -39.67
N HIS A 951 3.83 2.75 -39.87
CA HIS A 951 2.38 2.93 -39.97
C HIS A 951 2.01 3.71 -41.23
N ARG A 952 0.70 3.80 -41.50
CA ARG A 952 0.17 4.63 -42.58
C ARG A 952 -0.99 5.47 -42.04
N ALA A 953 -1.03 6.77 -42.35
CA ALA A 953 -2.00 7.71 -41.77
C ALA A 953 -3.46 7.51 -42.24
N ASP A 954 -3.74 6.51 -43.08
CA ASP A 954 -5.06 6.11 -43.56
C ASP A 954 -5.41 4.62 -43.25
N GLY A 955 -4.68 3.97 -42.35
CA GLY A 955 -4.76 2.53 -42.04
C GLY A 955 -5.22 2.21 -40.62
#